data_AF-A0A0N9HU74-F1
#
_entry.id   AF-A0A0N9HU74-F1
#
_cell.length_a   1.000
_cell.length_b   1.000
_cell.length_c   1.000
_cell.angle_alpha   90.00
_cell.angle_beta   90.00
_cell.angle_gamma   90.00
#
_symmetry.space_group_name_H-M   'P 1'
#
loop_
_entity.id
_entity.type
_entity.pdbx_description
1 polymer ?
#
loop_
_entity_poly.entity_id
_entity_poly.type
_entity_poly.pdbx_seq_one_letter_code
_entity_poly.pdbx_strand_id
1 'polypeptide(L)'
;MKHAIVAVEDKRFYEHRGVDLRGMARAVWADLTHRGTVQGGSTITQQLVKNAYLTSQKTIARKLTEAALAWQLEQRWTKDKILTAYLNTVYFGNGAYGVEQASKVYFHHSAQFMKPAEAALLAGIPEDPSAWDPVAHPRAAEGRRNLVLQLLYQQGYLTAHQYTTSLTYPMPKPESVSLPGTQGKWAPYFANYVKDQLVGYYGPKVAFGGGLKVTTTLDRNLQTIAQQAIAKVLPQNGTNPAVALVAIDTQNDPGAVRAMVGGANYHKSQFNLATQGERQPGSSFKPFVLATALKENVSPSSILTSVKHVDINIGGKIWPVNNYEGEALGPINLSQAIAYSDNSVFSQLTAIVGPGNVAATAHQLGITSKLNGYFAIGLGAEPATPLEMARAYASFADGGKRIDGSIFGNQPRAIETVDIGDKRQVNEPVAKDVLTSDQAATVNQLLQGVVQYGTGTAAALPGWQVAGKTGTTENYGDAWFVGYLPQMVVAVWVGYPDKLIPMTYQFHGHPVAGGTFPALIWKAFMQQAIPYLKLQPESFPSAPSLYSSAVTVVNRGGILERDDGVCKNTYQLAFYGGEPLRTNGKAAPAATCKPNEVEIPDVVGRSLAYARTRLQGQPLTPTVVYKPAKAGDRVGYVVGQFPRRGTASAFDKITLISEKSLHGVVPRVIGMRVARAKAKLERLHLKVSVKGGDTGRVTAQSVPASTAAEPGLAITLTVA
;
A
#
# COMPACT_ATOMS: atom_id res chain seq x y z
N MET A 1 36.96 5.52 3.08
CA MET A 1 35.55 5.47 2.64
C MET A 1 35.25 4.40 1.58
N LYS A 2 35.80 4.48 0.36
CA LYS A 2 35.54 3.50 -0.72
C LYS A 2 35.72 2.04 -0.26
N HIS A 3 36.86 1.73 0.37
CA HIS A 3 37.11 0.41 0.95
C HIS A 3 36.15 0.04 2.07
N ALA A 4 35.73 0.98 2.91
CA ALA A 4 34.79 0.72 4.01
C ALA A 4 33.43 0.25 3.49
N ILE A 5 32.86 0.95 2.50
CA ILE A 5 31.58 0.56 1.89
C ILE A 5 31.70 -0.77 1.15
N VAL A 6 32.75 -0.97 0.35
CA VAL A 6 32.97 -2.26 -0.33
C VAL A 6 33.12 -3.39 0.68
N ALA A 7 33.88 -3.18 1.77
CA ALA A 7 34.11 -4.22 2.77
C ALA A 7 32.84 -4.70 3.48
N VAL A 8 31.87 -3.80 3.72
CA VAL A 8 30.64 -4.12 4.47
C VAL A 8 29.43 -4.40 3.56
N GLU A 9 29.23 -3.67 2.48
CA GLU A 9 28.05 -3.83 1.61
C GLU A 9 28.25 -4.92 0.56
N ASP A 10 29.47 -5.03 0.01
CA ASP A 10 29.71 -5.88 -1.17
C ASP A 10 31.20 -6.24 -1.29
N LYS A 11 31.65 -7.18 -0.45
CA LYS A 11 33.09 -7.55 -0.33
C LYS A 11 33.73 -7.91 -1.68
N ARG A 12 32.94 -8.44 -2.62
CA ARG A 12 33.40 -8.89 -3.95
C ARG A 12 32.97 -7.95 -5.07
N PHE A 13 32.70 -6.69 -4.74
CA PHE A 13 32.24 -5.68 -5.68
C PHE A 13 33.07 -5.66 -6.96
N TYR A 14 34.40 -5.76 -6.88
CA TYR A 14 35.28 -5.72 -8.06
C TYR A 14 35.36 -7.04 -8.84
N GLU A 15 34.87 -8.16 -8.30
CA GLU A 15 34.96 -9.50 -8.91
C GLU A 15 33.74 -9.86 -9.76
N HIS A 16 32.55 -9.39 -9.39
CA HIS A 16 31.31 -9.76 -10.07
C HIS A 16 30.87 -8.73 -11.13
N ARG A 17 29.92 -9.10 -12.00
CA ARG A 17 29.33 -8.22 -13.03
C ARG A 17 27.86 -7.91 -12.75
N GLY A 18 27.60 -7.04 -11.79
CA GLY A 18 26.25 -6.56 -11.41
C GLY A 18 25.56 -7.36 -10.32
N VAL A 19 25.72 -8.69 -10.33
CA VAL A 19 25.08 -9.59 -9.35
C VAL A 19 26.13 -10.55 -8.78
N ASP A 20 26.19 -10.68 -7.45
CA ASP A 20 27.05 -11.66 -6.78
C ASP A 20 26.30 -12.99 -6.57
N LEU A 21 26.33 -13.86 -7.57
CA LEU A 21 25.69 -15.18 -7.52
C LEU A 21 26.21 -16.05 -6.37
N ARG A 22 27.51 -15.96 -6.08
CA ARG A 22 28.13 -16.69 -4.96
C ARG A 22 27.68 -16.10 -3.62
N GLY A 23 27.41 -14.80 -3.57
CA GLY A 23 26.98 -14.08 -2.37
C GLY A 23 25.52 -14.41 -2.05
N MET A 24 24.68 -14.38 -3.08
CA MET A 24 23.28 -14.81 -3.00
C MET A 24 23.14 -16.27 -2.56
N ALA A 25 23.88 -17.20 -3.17
CA ALA A 25 23.83 -18.62 -2.78
C ALA A 25 24.25 -18.83 -1.31
N ARG A 26 25.24 -18.09 -0.83
CA ARG A 26 25.71 -18.14 0.56
C ARG A 26 24.67 -17.57 1.53
N ALA A 27 24.03 -16.46 1.18
CA ALA A 27 22.97 -15.85 1.98
C ALA A 27 21.75 -16.80 2.11
N VAL A 28 21.32 -17.41 0.99
CA VAL A 28 20.23 -18.41 0.99
C VAL A 28 20.58 -19.62 1.86
N TRP A 29 21.81 -20.12 1.78
CA TRP A 29 22.26 -21.25 2.61
C TRP A 29 22.29 -20.91 4.10
N ALA A 30 22.69 -19.69 4.46
CA ALA A 30 22.75 -19.25 5.85
C ALA A 30 21.36 -19.04 6.46
N ASP A 31 20.42 -18.46 5.71
CA ASP A 31 19.01 -18.33 6.12
C ASP A 31 18.38 -19.71 6.38
N LEU A 32 18.64 -20.69 5.51
CA LEU A 32 18.13 -22.06 5.68
C LEU A 32 18.74 -22.77 6.90
N THR A 33 19.96 -22.42 7.29
CA THR A 33 20.68 -23.06 8.40
C THR A 33 20.57 -22.30 9.73
N HIS A 34 19.79 -21.21 9.79
CA HIS A 34 19.54 -20.36 10.98
C HIS A 34 20.81 -19.87 11.70
N ARG A 35 21.96 -19.80 11.01
CA ARG A 35 23.24 -19.36 11.59
C ARG A 35 23.41 -17.85 11.43
N GLY A 36 22.79 -17.07 12.30
CA GLY A 36 23.02 -15.63 12.48
C GLY A 36 22.59 -14.74 11.30
N THR A 37 22.55 -13.42 11.55
CA THR A 37 22.26 -12.40 10.54
C THR A 37 23.38 -12.33 9.50
N VAL A 38 23.14 -12.87 8.30
CA VAL A 38 24.10 -12.77 7.19
C VAL A 38 23.83 -11.51 6.38
N GLN A 39 24.91 -10.78 6.07
CA GLN A 39 24.89 -9.57 5.24
C GLN A 39 24.04 -9.76 3.98
N GLY A 40 23.15 -8.79 3.73
CA GLY A 40 22.16 -8.85 2.66
C GLY A 40 22.78 -9.13 1.31
N GLY A 41 22.26 -10.13 0.59
CA GLY A 41 22.82 -10.60 -0.70
C GLY A 41 22.64 -9.66 -1.89
N SER A 42 22.46 -8.34 -1.68
CA SER A 42 22.33 -7.34 -2.76
C SER A 42 23.65 -6.61 -2.98
N THR A 43 24.10 -6.51 -4.23
CA THR A 43 25.33 -5.80 -4.62
C THR A 43 25.17 -4.28 -4.56
N ILE A 44 26.27 -3.54 -4.50
CA ILE A 44 26.26 -2.06 -4.56
C ILE A 44 25.52 -1.57 -5.82
N THR A 45 25.72 -2.24 -6.96
CA THR A 45 25.07 -1.88 -8.22
C THR A 45 23.57 -2.13 -8.18
N GLN A 46 23.11 -3.23 -7.56
CA GLN A 46 21.68 -3.48 -7.33
C GLN A 46 21.06 -2.42 -6.42
N GLN A 47 21.79 -1.99 -5.38
CA GLN A 47 21.33 -0.93 -4.49
C GLN A 47 21.24 0.43 -5.20
N LEU A 48 22.22 0.77 -6.05
CA LEU A 48 22.18 1.99 -6.88
C LEU A 48 20.97 1.99 -7.81
N VAL A 49 20.73 0.89 -8.52
CA VAL A 49 19.57 0.74 -9.43
C VAL A 49 18.25 0.84 -8.66
N LYS A 50 18.15 0.15 -7.52
CA LYS A 50 16.98 0.21 -6.62
C LYS A 50 16.66 1.65 -6.24
N ASN A 51 17.67 2.41 -5.84
CA ASN A 51 17.50 3.80 -5.38
C ASN A 51 17.22 4.78 -6.53
N ALA A 52 17.66 4.48 -7.76
CA ALA A 52 17.56 5.41 -8.89
C ALA A 52 16.35 5.19 -9.80
N TYR A 53 15.81 3.97 -9.93
CA TYR A 53 14.88 3.63 -11.02
C TYR A 53 13.63 2.85 -10.61
N LEU A 54 13.52 2.35 -9.38
CA LEU A 54 12.46 1.40 -9.02
C LEU A 54 11.65 1.88 -7.81
N THR A 55 10.34 1.69 -7.90
CA THR A 55 9.39 2.04 -6.83
C THR A 55 9.59 1.15 -5.59
N SER A 56 9.10 1.60 -4.44
CA SER A 56 9.35 1.00 -3.11
C SER A 56 8.76 -0.42 -2.91
N GLN A 57 7.88 -0.91 -3.79
CA GLN A 57 7.20 -2.20 -3.64
C GLN A 57 8.15 -3.42 -3.68
N LYS A 58 8.18 -4.23 -2.61
CA LYS A 58 9.02 -5.43 -2.53
C LYS A 58 8.37 -6.62 -3.25
N THR A 59 8.62 -6.80 -4.55
CA THR A 59 8.18 -7.98 -5.32
C THR A 59 9.36 -8.78 -5.89
N ILE A 60 9.20 -10.10 -6.07
CA ILE A 60 10.21 -10.95 -6.72
C ILE A 60 10.49 -10.46 -8.14
N ALA A 61 9.44 -10.07 -8.87
CA ALA A 61 9.57 -9.48 -10.20
C ALA A 61 10.46 -8.22 -10.18
N ARG A 62 10.23 -7.30 -9.23
CA ARG A 62 11.11 -6.13 -9.06
C ARG A 62 12.55 -6.56 -8.79
N LYS A 63 12.77 -7.57 -7.95
CA LYS A 63 14.13 -8.02 -7.62
C LYS A 63 14.88 -8.61 -8.82
N LEU A 64 14.17 -9.28 -9.73
CA LEU A 64 14.72 -9.73 -11.01
C LEU A 64 15.02 -8.54 -11.93
N THR A 65 14.14 -7.54 -11.99
CA THR A 65 14.37 -6.29 -12.73
C THR A 65 15.59 -5.53 -12.20
N GLU A 66 15.75 -5.43 -10.87
CA GLU A 66 16.94 -4.85 -10.22
C GLU A 66 18.22 -5.55 -10.69
N ALA A 67 18.23 -6.89 -10.70
CA ALA A 67 19.38 -7.69 -11.11
C ALA A 67 19.71 -7.51 -12.61
N ALA A 68 18.70 -7.50 -13.48
CA ALA A 68 18.89 -7.31 -14.92
C ALA A 68 19.42 -5.90 -15.25
N LEU A 69 18.85 -4.87 -14.64
CA LEU A 69 19.30 -3.49 -14.80
C LEU A 69 20.70 -3.27 -14.21
N ALA A 70 21.02 -3.89 -13.07
CA ALA A 70 22.36 -3.85 -12.49
C ALA A 70 23.40 -4.48 -13.42
N TRP A 71 23.10 -5.66 -13.98
CA TRP A 71 23.96 -6.28 -14.99
C TRP A 71 24.16 -5.39 -16.21
N GLN A 72 23.08 -4.81 -16.76
CA GLN A 72 23.15 -3.91 -17.91
C GLN A 72 23.97 -2.64 -17.61
N LEU A 73 23.85 -2.08 -16.40
CA LEU A 73 24.60 -0.89 -15.99
C LEU A 73 26.11 -1.18 -15.95
N GLU A 74 26.52 -2.33 -15.43
CA GLU A 74 27.95 -2.70 -15.38
C GLU A 74 28.58 -3.02 -16.73
N GLN A 75 27.78 -3.31 -17.77
CA GLN A 75 28.31 -3.42 -19.13
C GLN A 75 28.71 -2.05 -19.70
N ARG A 76 28.15 -0.96 -19.15
CA ARG A 76 28.34 0.39 -19.68
C ARG A 76 29.22 1.27 -18.78
N TRP A 77 29.24 1.01 -17.49
CA TRP A 77 29.92 1.84 -16.50
C TRP A 77 31.02 1.06 -15.80
N THR A 78 32.16 1.72 -15.56
CA THR A 78 33.24 1.15 -14.76
C THR A 78 32.83 1.01 -13.30
N LYS A 79 33.48 0.08 -12.58
CA LYS A 79 33.25 -0.12 -11.14
C LYS A 79 33.44 1.16 -10.33
N ASP A 80 34.48 1.93 -10.63
CA ASP A 80 34.71 3.21 -9.95
C ASP A 80 33.59 4.22 -10.21
N LYS A 81 33.08 4.29 -11.44
CA LYS A 81 31.96 5.18 -11.78
C LYS A 81 30.69 4.77 -11.03
N ILE A 82 30.41 3.47 -10.94
CA ILE A 82 29.26 2.93 -10.18
C ILE A 82 29.41 3.23 -8.70
N LEU A 83 30.57 2.93 -8.11
CA LEU A 83 30.83 3.18 -6.69
C LEU A 83 30.73 4.68 -6.37
N THR A 84 31.23 5.54 -7.25
CA THR A 84 31.14 7.00 -7.10
C THR A 84 29.68 7.47 -7.16
N ALA A 85 28.89 6.96 -8.13
CA ALA A 85 27.47 7.26 -8.20
C ALA A 85 26.72 6.77 -6.96
N TYR A 86 27.00 5.56 -6.50
CA TYR A 86 26.43 5.02 -5.26
C TYR A 86 26.75 5.90 -4.05
N LEU A 87 28.03 6.21 -3.82
CA LEU A 87 28.47 7.04 -2.70
C LEU A 87 27.91 8.46 -2.72
N ASN A 88 27.49 8.98 -3.88
CA ASN A 88 26.86 10.30 -4.01
C ASN A 88 25.32 10.27 -3.90
N THR A 89 24.70 9.10 -3.88
CA THR A 89 23.24 8.95 -3.91
C THR A 89 22.67 8.20 -2.72
N VAL A 90 23.47 7.37 -2.06
CA VAL A 90 23.01 6.57 -0.93
C VAL A 90 22.63 7.45 0.27
N TYR A 91 21.56 7.08 0.95
CA TYR A 91 21.06 7.76 2.14
C TYR A 91 21.83 7.28 3.37
N PHE A 92 22.45 8.21 4.09
CA PHE A 92 23.22 7.97 5.32
C PHE A 92 22.45 8.39 6.58
N GLY A 93 21.12 8.49 6.54
CA GLY A 93 20.32 8.94 7.69
C GLY A 93 20.41 10.46 7.92
N ASN A 94 19.58 10.99 8.82
CA ASN A 94 19.55 12.41 9.21
C ASN A 94 19.45 13.38 8.02
N GLY A 95 18.77 12.97 6.95
CA GLY A 95 18.60 13.78 5.74
C GLY A 95 19.86 13.91 4.87
N ALA A 96 20.94 13.19 5.20
CA ALA A 96 22.22 13.21 4.48
C ALA A 96 22.22 12.22 3.31
N TYR A 97 22.21 12.76 2.09
CA TYR A 97 22.34 11.98 0.85
C TYR A 97 23.73 12.20 0.26
N GLY A 98 24.43 11.11 0.03
CA GLY A 98 25.80 11.13 -0.44
C GLY A 98 26.83 11.40 0.65
N VAL A 99 28.04 10.88 0.44
CA VAL A 99 29.05 10.78 1.50
C VAL A 99 29.67 12.12 1.90
N GLU A 100 29.74 13.07 0.97
CA GLU A 100 30.21 14.43 1.27
C GLU A 100 29.25 15.14 2.23
N GLN A 101 27.94 15.05 1.97
CA GLN A 101 26.95 15.61 2.87
C GLN A 101 26.90 14.87 4.20
N ALA A 102 27.00 13.54 4.19
CA ALA A 102 27.09 12.76 5.42
C ALA A 102 28.29 13.19 6.27
N SER A 103 29.48 13.38 5.68
CA SER A 103 30.65 13.86 6.43
C SER A 103 30.40 15.22 7.07
N LYS A 104 29.75 16.15 6.36
CA LYS A 104 29.41 17.47 6.91
C LYS A 104 28.35 17.40 8.01
N VAL A 105 27.38 16.49 7.87
CA VAL A 105 26.30 16.28 8.82
C VAL A 105 26.78 15.67 10.13
N TYR A 106 27.61 14.63 10.05
CA TYR A 106 28.04 13.87 11.22
C TYR A 106 29.33 14.42 11.84
N PHE A 107 30.24 15.02 11.05
CA PHE A 107 31.59 15.38 11.49
C PHE A 107 32.00 16.82 11.18
N HIS A 108 31.15 17.62 10.52
CA HIS A 108 31.40 19.03 10.20
C HIS A 108 32.64 19.33 9.35
N HIS A 109 33.13 18.35 8.58
CA HIS A 109 34.19 18.56 7.60
C HIS A 109 33.92 17.77 6.31
N SER A 110 34.65 18.13 5.26
CA SER A 110 34.58 17.44 3.96
C SER A 110 35.00 15.97 4.09
N ALA A 111 34.43 15.11 3.24
CA ALA A 111 34.70 13.67 3.24
C ALA A 111 36.15 13.34 2.87
N GLN A 112 36.88 14.28 2.25
CA GLN A 112 38.32 14.11 1.96
C GLN A 112 39.18 14.04 3.23
N PHE A 113 38.71 14.59 4.35
CA PHE A 113 39.43 14.60 5.64
C PHE A 113 39.00 13.48 6.59
N MET A 114 38.16 12.56 6.11
CA MET A 114 37.52 11.54 6.93
C MET A 114 38.52 10.50 7.46
N LYS A 115 38.48 10.27 8.77
CA LYS A 115 39.31 9.27 9.44
C LYS A 115 38.75 7.85 9.25
N PRO A 116 39.57 6.79 9.48
CA PRO A 116 39.09 5.41 9.33
C PRO A 116 37.85 5.08 10.17
N ALA A 117 37.79 5.54 11.42
CA ALA A 117 36.65 5.35 12.31
C ALA A 117 35.37 6.02 11.80
N GLU A 118 35.48 7.24 11.28
CA GLU A 118 34.39 8.02 10.68
C GLU A 118 33.87 7.36 9.39
N ALA A 119 34.79 6.89 8.54
CA ALA A 119 34.46 6.15 7.34
C ALA A 119 33.78 4.82 7.66
N ALA A 120 34.22 4.12 8.70
CA ALA A 120 33.61 2.88 9.15
C ALA A 120 32.21 3.10 9.74
N LEU A 121 32.02 4.19 10.49
CA LEU A 121 30.70 4.57 11.01
C LEU A 121 29.74 4.84 9.86
N LEU A 122 30.07 5.76 8.95
CA LEU A 122 29.19 6.08 7.82
C LEU A 122 28.96 4.88 6.90
N ALA A 123 29.96 4.04 6.65
CA ALA A 123 29.77 2.84 5.83
C ALA A 123 28.80 1.82 6.46
N GLY A 124 28.61 1.86 7.77
CA GLY A 124 27.68 0.98 8.47
C GLY A 124 26.21 1.41 8.40
N ILE A 125 25.93 2.69 8.12
CA ILE A 125 24.58 3.28 8.21
C ILE A 125 23.64 2.85 7.06
N PRO A 126 24.04 2.79 5.78
CA PRO A 126 23.13 2.54 4.65
C PRO A 126 22.26 1.27 4.73
N GLU A 127 22.73 0.22 5.41
CA GLU A 127 21.98 -1.02 5.61
C GLU A 127 20.63 -0.76 6.30
N ASP A 128 20.64 0.03 7.38
CA ASP A 128 19.46 0.48 8.11
C ASP A 128 19.76 1.84 8.78
N PRO A 129 19.45 2.96 8.09
CA PRO A 129 19.81 4.29 8.59
C PRO A 129 19.14 4.69 9.90
N SER A 130 18.05 4.05 10.31
CA SER A 130 17.38 4.32 11.58
C SER A 130 17.96 3.48 12.71
N ALA A 131 18.22 2.19 12.48
CA ALA A 131 18.81 1.29 13.48
C ALA A 131 20.25 1.67 13.82
N TRP A 132 21.01 2.16 12.82
CA TRP A 132 22.42 2.53 12.97
C TRP A 132 22.65 4.03 13.16
N ASP A 133 21.61 4.81 13.46
CA ASP A 133 21.73 6.24 13.74
C ASP A 133 22.51 6.47 15.05
N PRO A 134 23.68 7.13 15.02
CA PRO A 134 24.48 7.38 16.22
C PRO A 134 23.83 8.35 17.22
N VAL A 135 22.82 9.13 16.79
CA VAL A 135 22.05 10.04 17.65
C VAL A 135 21.03 9.25 18.47
N ALA A 136 20.29 8.35 17.81
CA ALA A 136 19.19 7.61 18.43
C ALA A 136 19.65 6.32 19.11
N HIS A 137 20.63 5.64 18.52
CA HIS A 137 21.11 4.31 18.92
C HIS A 137 22.65 4.25 19.00
N PRO A 138 23.30 5.07 19.87
CA PRO A 138 24.75 5.23 19.88
C PRO A 138 25.52 3.92 20.07
N ARG A 139 25.04 3.03 20.96
CA ARG A 139 25.67 1.72 21.20
C ARG A 139 25.55 0.78 19.99
N ALA A 140 24.41 0.81 19.31
CA ALA A 140 24.19 -0.01 18.12
C ALA A 140 25.07 0.47 16.96
N ALA A 141 25.11 1.80 16.75
CA ALA A 141 25.96 2.44 15.76
C ALA A 141 27.46 2.18 16.02
N GLU A 142 27.90 2.22 17.29
CA GLU A 142 29.27 1.87 17.68
C GLU A 142 29.60 0.41 17.38
N GLY A 143 28.70 -0.53 17.75
CA GLY A 143 28.87 -1.94 17.41
C GLY A 143 28.98 -2.17 15.91
N ARG A 144 28.15 -1.49 15.12
CA ARG A 144 28.19 -1.55 13.65
C ARG A 144 29.48 -0.96 13.08
N ARG A 145 29.94 0.20 13.57
CA ARG A 145 31.25 0.79 13.21
C ARG A 145 32.39 -0.19 13.47
N ASN A 146 32.40 -0.82 14.65
CA ASN A 146 33.46 -1.74 15.05
C ASN A 146 33.49 -2.99 14.17
N LEU A 147 32.32 -3.48 13.73
CA LEU A 147 32.23 -4.54 12.72
C LEU A 147 32.88 -4.10 11.39
N VAL A 148 32.58 -2.90 10.89
CA VAL A 148 33.20 -2.40 9.64
C VAL A 148 34.72 -2.25 9.79
N LEU A 149 35.19 -1.73 10.93
CA LEU A 149 36.62 -1.65 11.23
C LEU A 149 37.28 -3.03 11.23
N GLN A 150 36.63 -4.04 11.82
CA GLN A 150 37.12 -5.41 11.83
C GLN A 150 37.21 -5.98 10.41
N LEU A 151 36.20 -5.75 9.58
CA LEU A 151 36.20 -6.16 8.17
C LEU A 151 37.31 -5.49 7.37
N LEU A 152 37.58 -4.21 7.60
CA LEU A 152 38.66 -3.48 6.96
C LEU A 152 40.04 -4.03 7.36
N TYR A 153 40.22 -4.36 8.65
CA TYR A 153 41.45 -4.98 9.14
C TYR A 153 41.66 -6.39 8.55
N GLN A 154 40.64 -7.26 8.60
CA GLN A 154 40.71 -8.62 8.05
C GLN A 154 40.98 -8.66 6.54
N GLN A 155 40.60 -7.60 5.82
CA GLN A 155 40.82 -7.46 4.38
C GLN A 155 42.14 -6.72 4.04
N GLY A 156 42.94 -6.36 5.05
CA GLY A 156 44.25 -5.73 4.86
C GLY A 156 44.20 -4.23 4.52
N TYR A 157 43.04 -3.58 4.65
CA TYR A 157 42.89 -2.14 4.40
C TYR A 157 43.30 -1.27 5.58
N LEU A 158 43.45 -1.85 6.78
CA LEU A 158 43.96 -1.19 7.98
C LEU A 158 45.14 -1.97 8.56
N THR A 159 46.13 -1.25 9.05
CA THR A 159 47.17 -1.81 9.93
C THR A 159 46.60 -2.12 11.32
N ALA A 160 47.27 -2.99 12.08
CA ALA A 160 46.86 -3.29 13.46
C ALA A 160 46.78 -2.02 14.33
N HIS A 161 47.72 -1.08 14.18
CA HIS A 161 47.71 0.20 14.88
C HIS A 161 46.48 1.05 14.48
N GLN A 162 46.21 1.21 13.18
CA GLN A 162 45.04 1.97 12.73
C GLN A 162 43.72 1.35 13.21
N TYR A 163 43.63 0.02 13.23
CA TYR A 163 42.46 -0.69 13.73
C TYR A 163 42.22 -0.40 15.22
N THR A 164 43.22 -0.59 16.07
CA THR A 164 43.08 -0.37 17.52
C THR A 164 42.82 1.09 17.87
N THR A 165 43.49 2.06 17.23
CA THR A 165 43.21 3.49 17.41
C THR A 165 41.80 3.86 16.96
N SER A 166 41.28 3.23 15.90
CA SER A 166 39.94 3.53 15.38
C SER A 166 38.82 2.99 16.27
N LEU A 167 39.06 1.89 17.00
CA LEU A 167 38.08 1.33 17.95
C LEU A 167 37.81 2.28 19.13
N THR A 168 38.80 3.10 19.51
CA THR A 168 38.68 4.05 20.63
C THR A 168 38.27 5.46 20.17
N TYR A 169 38.02 5.67 18.88
CA TYR A 169 37.62 6.98 18.37
C TYR A 169 36.22 7.35 18.89
N PRO A 170 35.98 8.58 19.35
CA PRO A 170 34.69 8.96 19.92
C PRO A 170 33.58 8.95 18.86
N MET A 171 32.36 8.61 19.28
CA MET A 171 31.16 8.77 18.46
C MET A 171 30.80 10.26 18.32
N PRO A 172 30.18 10.69 17.20
CA PRO A 172 29.69 12.05 17.07
C PRO A 172 28.66 12.36 18.15
N LYS A 173 28.68 13.59 18.66
CA LYS A 173 27.73 14.01 19.70
C LYS A 173 26.33 14.17 19.10
N PRO A 174 25.25 13.74 19.77
CA PRO A 174 23.88 13.92 19.29
C PRO A 174 23.55 15.36 18.86
N GLU A 175 24.11 16.35 19.55
CA GLU A 175 23.86 17.77 19.32
C GLU A 175 24.63 18.30 18.09
N SER A 176 25.73 17.64 17.72
CA SER A 176 26.53 18.02 16.55
C SER A 176 25.93 17.49 15.26
N VAL A 177 25.24 16.34 15.28
CA VAL A 177 24.62 15.79 14.07
C VAL A 177 23.49 16.69 13.57
N SER A 178 23.77 17.44 12.50
CA SER A 178 22.84 18.42 11.95
C SER A 178 23.11 18.68 10.47
N LEU A 179 22.07 18.96 9.70
CA LEU A 179 22.22 19.38 8.32
C LEU A 179 22.82 20.79 8.27
N PRO A 180 23.96 20.99 7.57
CA PRO A 180 24.52 22.32 7.39
C PRO A 180 23.47 23.29 6.81
N GLY A 181 23.30 24.45 7.42
CA GLY A 181 22.35 25.47 6.95
C GLY A 181 20.88 25.27 7.39
N THR A 182 20.55 24.25 8.20
CA THR A 182 19.19 24.16 8.77
C THR A 182 19.01 25.14 9.92
N GLN A 183 18.09 26.10 9.75
CA GLN A 183 17.60 26.94 10.83
C GLN A 183 16.33 26.33 11.45
N GLY A 184 16.54 25.55 12.53
CA GLY A 184 15.50 24.94 13.36
C GLY A 184 14.96 23.58 12.88
N LYS A 185 14.54 22.75 13.85
CA LYS A 185 14.16 21.34 13.67
C LYS A 185 12.63 21.15 13.54
N TRP A 186 11.97 21.88 12.64
CA TRP A 186 10.51 22.06 12.71
C TRP A 186 9.66 20.89 12.16
N ALA A 187 10.02 20.30 11.01
CA ALA A 187 9.18 19.30 10.31
C ALA A 187 9.98 18.28 9.47
N PRO A 188 10.82 17.44 10.10
CA PRO A 188 11.70 16.53 9.36
C PRO A 188 10.97 15.49 8.49
N TYR A 189 9.80 15.00 8.93
CA TYR A 189 8.95 14.10 8.14
C TYR A 189 8.45 14.74 6.84
N PHE A 190 7.96 15.98 6.93
CA PHE A 190 7.51 16.74 5.76
C PHE A 190 8.67 17.05 4.81
N ALA A 191 9.82 17.46 5.35
CA ALA A 191 11.02 17.70 4.55
C ALA A 191 11.49 16.43 3.83
N ASN A 192 11.41 15.25 4.48
CA ASN A 192 11.73 13.99 3.82
C ASN A 192 10.73 13.64 2.71
N TYR A 193 9.43 13.87 2.94
CA TYR A 193 8.40 13.69 1.90
C TYR A 193 8.64 14.59 0.68
N VAL A 194 9.00 15.86 0.88
CA VAL A 194 9.37 16.78 -0.20
C VAL A 194 10.61 16.29 -0.94
N LYS A 195 11.63 15.79 -0.23
CA LYS A 195 12.82 15.19 -0.86
C LYS A 195 12.44 13.97 -1.71
N ASP A 196 11.58 13.09 -1.21
CA ASP A 196 11.13 11.91 -1.95
C ASP A 196 10.42 12.31 -3.26
N GLN A 197 9.58 13.35 -3.24
CA GLN A 197 8.94 13.91 -4.44
C GLN A 197 9.97 14.47 -5.44
N LEU A 198 10.95 15.25 -4.96
CA LEU A 198 11.99 15.82 -5.81
C LEU A 198 12.88 14.73 -6.44
N VAL A 199 13.24 13.70 -5.67
CA VAL A 199 14.01 12.55 -6.15
C VAL A 199 13.21 11.76 -7.18
N GLY A 200 11.92 11.52 -6.92
CA GLY A 200 11.04 10.82 -7.86
C GLY A 200 10.89 11.54 -9.20
N TYR A 201 10.83 12.88 -9.19
CA TYR A 201 10.63 13.69 -10.39
C TYR A 201 11.94 14.04 -11.13
N TYR A 202 12.92 14.58 -10.43
CA TYR A 202 14.18 15.06 -11.03
C TYR A 202 15.31 14.01 -11.04
N GLY A 203 15.14 12.91 -10.31
CA GLY A 203 16.19 11.94 -10.05
C GLY A 203 17.17 12.40 -8.96
N PRO A 204 17.86 11.45 -8.30
CA PRO A 204 18.71 11.75 -7.14
C PRO A 204 19.89 12.68 -7.46
N LYS A 205 20.43 12.61 -8.69
CA LYS A 205 21.56 13.46 -9.11
C LYS A 205 21.18 14.94 -9.11
N VAL A 206 20.00 15.29 -9.60
CA VAL A 206 19.54 16.69 -9.64
C VAL A 206 19.03 17.11 -8.26
N ALA A 207 18.27 16.24 -7.59
CA ALA A 207 17.73 16.52 -6.25
C ALA A 207 18.83 16.82 -5.21
N PHE A 208 19.99 16.16 -5.29
CA PHE A 208 21.08 16.30 -4.32
C PHE A 208 22.37 16.92 -4.88
N GLY A 209 22.46 17.16 -6.18
CA GLY A 209 23.65 17.73 -6.84
C GLY A 209 23.90 19.22 -6.57
N GLY A 210 23.02 19.87 -5.81
CA GLY A 210 23.05 21.31 -5.54
C GLY A 210 22.31 22.14 -6.59
N GLY A 211 21.94 23.38 -6.23
CA GLY A 211 21.32 24.34 -7.16
C GLY A 211 19.79 24.38 -7.17
N LEU A 212 19.10 23.47 -6.48
CA LEU A 212 17.66 23.56 -6.23
C LEU A 212 17.39 24.45 -5.01
N LYS A 213 16.58 25.49 -5.19
CA LYS A 213 15.93 26.21 -4.09
C LYS A 213 14.45 25.87 -4.11
N VAL A 214 13.96 25.29 -3.02
CA VAL A 214 12.60 24.74 -2.95
C VAL A 214 11.80 25.50 -1.91
N THR A 215 10.67 26.06 -2.33
CA THR A 215 9.65 26.63 -1.44
C THR A 215 8.53 25.62 -1.29
N THR A 216 8.10 25.37 -0.06
CA THR A 216 7.11 24.33 0.27
C THR A 216 5.84 24.91 0.83
N THR A 217 4.75 24.16 0.78
CA THR A 217 3.43 24.57 1.29
C THR A 217 3.29 24.56 2.82
N LEU A 218 4.31 24.07 3.54
CA LEU A 218 4.28 23.90 4.99
C LEU A 218 4.12 25.24 5.72
N ASP A 219 3.08 25.35 6.53
CA ASP A 219 2.94 26.42 7.51
C ASP A 219 3.57 25.98 8.84
N ARG A 220 4.62 26.69 9.27
CA ARG A 220 5.38 26.35 10.49
C ARG A 220 4.56 26.49 11.77
N ASN A 221 3.63 27.43 11.82
CA ASN A 221 2.79 27.64 12.99
C ASN A 221 1.70 26.56 13.05
N LEU A 222 1.07 26.21 11.93
CA LEU A 222 0.16 25.06 11.87
C LEU A 222 0.86 23.75 12.23
N GLN A 223 2.10 23.56 11.78
CA GLN A 223 2.91 22.41 12.18
C GLN A 223 3.11 22.37 13.72
N THR A 224 3.40 23.51 14.33
CA THR A 224 3.56 23.63 15.78
C THR A 224 2.24 23.36 16.51
N ILE A 225 1.14 23.92 16.01
CA ILE A 225 -0.22 23.68 16.52
C ILE A 225 -0.58 22.19 16.46
N ALA A 226 -0.22 21.48 15.38
CA ALA A 226 -0.42 20.03 15.26
C ALA A 226 0.33 19.26 16.34
N GLN A 227 1.61 19.57 16.56
CA GLN A 227 2.42 18.93 17.60
C GLN A 227 1.85 19.20 19.00
N GLN A 228 1.43 20.44 19.27
CA GLN A 228 0.82 20.84 20.55
C GLN A 228 -0.54 20.16 20.78
N ALA A 229 -1.38 20.06 19.75
CA ALA A 229 -2.67 19.38 19.84
C ALA A 229 -2.49 17.89 20.18
N ILE A 230 -1.52 17.22 19.54
CA ILE A 230 -1.17 15.84 19.86
C ILE A 230 -0.66 15.72 21.30
N ALA A 231 0.30 16.56 21.70
CA ALA A 231 0.88 16.53 23.05
C ALA A 231 -0.16 16.80 24.15
N LYS A 232 -1.16 17.66 23.87
CA LYS A 232 -2.25 17.99 24.79
C LYS A 232 -3.18 16.81 25.03
N VAL A 233 -3.54 16.07 23.99
CA VAL A 233 -4.55 15.01 24.06
C VAL A 233 -3.93 13.65 24.37
N LEU A 234 -2.77 13.35 23.78
CA LEU A 234 -2.04 12.10 23.97
C LEU A 234 -0.54 12.39 24.22
N PRO A 235 -0.16 12.74 25.46
CA PRO A 235 1.23 13.01 25.81
C PRO A 235 2.10 11.78 25.53
N GLN A 236 3.19 11.94 24.79
CA GLN A 236 4.05 10.82 24.39
C GLN A 236 5.01 10.45 25.52
N ASN A 237 4.69 9.40 26.28
CA ASN A 237 5.48 8.90 27.42
C ASN A 237 6.21 7.57 27.13
N GLY A 238 6.18 7.08 25.89
CA GLY A 238 6.87 5.87 25.44
C GLY A 238 6.03 4.58 25.45
N THR A 239 4.90 4.54 26.16
CA THR A 239 3.95 3.40 26.14
C THR A 239 2.68 3.71 25.34
N ASN A 240 2.37 5.00 25.17
CA ASN A 240 1.22 5.47 24.42
C ASN A 240 1.34 5.16 22.92
N PRO A 241 0.21 4.98 22.22
CA PRO A 241 0.21 4.77 20.78
C PRO A 241 0.77 6.00 20.04
N ALA A 242 1.29 5.74 18.84
CA ALA A 242 1.77 6.78 17.95
C ALA A 242 0.60 7.51 17.29
N VAL A 243 0.86 8.73 16.84
CA VAL A 243 -0.11 9.57 16.13
C VAL A 243 0.50 10.04 14.81
N ALA A 244 -0.32 10.04 13.76
CA ALA A 244 -0.05 10.73 12.52
C ALA A 244 -1.16 11.74 12.22
N LEU A 245 -0.78 12.92 11.73
CA LEU A 245 -1.71 14.01 11.40
C LEU A 245 -1.29 14.66 10.09
N VAL A 246 -2.26 14.88 9.20
CA VAL A 246 -2.06 15.66 7.97
C VAL A 246 -3.16 16.70 7.85
N ALA A 247 -2.80 17.96 7.61
CA ALA A 247 -3.72 19.06 7.33
C ALA A 247 -3.55 19.56 5.88
N ILE A 248 -4.66 19.68 5.16
CA ILE A 248 -4.73 20.17 3.77
C ILE A 248 -5.65 21.37 3.69
N ASP A 249 -5.17 22.44 3.09
CA ASP A 249 -5.94 23.66 2.76
C ASP A 249 -6.81 23.41 1.52
N THR A 250 -8.05 23.86 1.53
CA THR A 250 -8.99 23.68 0.41
C THR A 250 -9.45 24.99 -0.22
N GLN A 251 -9.04 26.15 0.29
CA GLN A 251 -9.51 27.44 -0.20
C GLN A 251 -8.39 28.45 -0.49
N ASN A 252 -7.53 28.76 0.49
CA ASN A 252 -6.52 29.82 0.32
C ASN A 252 -5.39 29.36 -0.60
N ASP A 253 -5.01 28.10 -0.47
CA ASP A 253 -4.04 27.43 -1.34
C ASP A 253 -4.54 25.99 -1.55
N PRO A 254 -5.56 25.79 -2.40
CA PRO A 254 -6.32 24.54 -2.43
C PRO A 254 -5.46 23.33 -2.76
N GLY A 255 -5.50 22.25 -1.99
CA GLY A 255 -4.66 21.04 -2.15
C GLY A 255 -3.28 21.12 -1.50
N ALA A 256 -2.92 22.24 -0.85
CA ALA A 256 -1.66 22.40 -0.14
C ALA A 256 -1.63 21.61 1.17
N VAL A 257 -0.59 20.81 1.37
CA VAL A 257 -0.31 20.17 2.67
C VAL A 257 0.32 21.20 3.59
N ARG A 258 -0.44 21.68 4.58
CA ARG A 258 -0.03 22.76 5.50
C ARG A 258 0.68 22.27 6.75
N ALA A 259 0.35 21.06 7.21
CA ALA A 259 1.01 20.42 8.35
C ALA A 259 1.08 18.90 8.16
N MET A 260 2.15 18.28 8.63
CA MET A 260 2.35 16.84 8.59
C MET A 260 3.15 16.37 9.81
N VAL A 261 2.53 15.53 10.62
CA VAL A 261 3.18 14.81 11.72
C VAL A 261 3.23 13.32 11.35
N GLY A 262 4.44 12.81 11.16
CA GLY A 262 4.70 11.41 10.77
C GLY A 262 5.04 10.47 11.94
N GLY A 263 5.13 10.99 13.17
CA GLY A 263 5.48 10.23 14.36
C GLY A 263 6.00 11.14 15.49
N ALA A 264 6.14 10.57 16.69
CA ALA A 264 6.48 11.34 17.89
C ALA A 264 7.92 11.86 17.92
N ASN A 265 8.88 11.11 17.37
CA ASN A 265 10.29 11.50 17.36
C ASN A 265 10.99 10.98 16.11
N TYR A 266 11.37 11.90 15.22
CA TYR A 266 12.03 11.59 13.95
C TYR A 266 13.41 10.94 14.10
N HIS A 267 14.15 11.28 15.16
CA HIS A 267 15.46 10.67 15.39
C HIS A 267 15.30 9.20 15.83
N LYS A 268 14.28 8.88 16.63
CA LYS A 268 14.00 7.49 17.02
C LYS A 268 13.48 6.65 15.86
N SER A 269 12.63 7.22 15.00
CA SER A 269 12.12 6.55 13.82
C SER A 269 11.94 7.55 12.68
N GLN A 270 12.58 7.29 11.55
CA GLN A 270 12.44 8.12 10.33
C GLN A 270 11.27 7.63 9.45
N PHE A 271 10.58 6.55 9.84
CA PHE A 271 9.42 6.03 9.12
C PHE A 271 8.24 6.99 9.25
N ASN A 272 7.79 7.54 8.12
CA ASN A 272 6.75 8.56 8.12
C ASN A 272 5.35 7.92 8.10
N LEU A 273 4.70 7.83 9.26
CA LEU A 273 3.36 7.23 9.38
C LEU A 273 2.29 8.00 8.58
N ALA A 274 2.53 9.28 8.26
CA ALA A 274 1.61 10.06 7.45
C ALA A 274 1.61 9.67 5.96
N THR A 275 2.71 9.09 5.45
CA THR A 275 2.90 8.86 4.00
C THR A 275 3.38 7.45 3.63
N GLN A 276 3.89 6.68 4.59
CA GLN A 276 4.43 5.33 4.40
C GLN A 276 3.68 4.29 5.24
N GLY A 277 2.96 4.74 6.28
CA GLY A 277 2.17 3.90 7.18
C GLY A 277 0.83 3.50 6.57
N GLU A 278 0.83 2.59 5.61
CA GLU A 278 -0.39 1.94 5.13
C GLU A 278 -1.07 1.21 6.30
N ARG A 279 -2.25 1.71 6.70
CA ARG A 279 -3.04 1.22 7.84
C ARG A 279 -4.49 1.07 7.43
N GLN A 280 -5.22 0.17 8.08
CA GLN A 280 -6.63 -0.04 7.75
C GLN A 280 -7.44 1.19 8.20
N PRO A 281 -8.05 1.96 7.28
CA PRO A 281 -8.87 3.13 7.62
C PRO A 281 -10.16 2.75 8.38
N GLY A 282 -10.56 1.48 8.31
CA GLY A 282 -11.82 1.00 8.90
C GLY A 282 -13.02 1.79 8.37
N SER A 283 -13.99 2.07 9.23
CA SER A 283 -15.21 2.81 8.87
C SER A 283 -15.00 4.23 8.31
N SER A 284 -13.79 4.80 8.36
CA SER A 284 -13.49 6.05 7.66
C SER A 284 -13.41 5.87 6.13
N PHE A 285 -13.48 4.63 5.62
CA PHE A 285 -13.56 4.35 4.19
C PHE A 285 -14.99 4.40 3.62
N LYS A 286 -16.01 4.32 4.48
CA LYS A 286 -17.44 4.31 4.10
C LYS A 286 -17.88 5.49 3.22
N PRO A 287 -17.33 6.71 3.36
CA PRO A 287 -17.69 7.81 2.46
C PRO A 287 -17.36 7.55 0.99
N PHE A 288 -16.39 6.69 0.68
CA PHE A 288 -16.12 6.28 -0.70
C PHE A 288 -17.20 5.35 -1.27
N VAL A 289 -17.80 4.52 -0.43
CA VAL A 289 -18.98 3.70 -0.79
C VAL A 289 -20.17 4.61 -1.07
N LEU A 290 -20.41 5.59 -0.18
CA LEU A 290 -21.48 6.58 -0.33
C LEU A 290 -21.30 7.43 -1.60
N ALA A 291 -20.09 7.93 -1.84
CA ALA A 291 -19.75 8.66 -3.06
C ALA A 291 -19.98 7.82 -4.32
N THR A 292 -19.62 6.52 -4.28
CA THR A 292 -19.90 5.59 -5.38
C THR A 292 -21.40 5.41 -5.60
N ALA A 293 -22.19 5.25 -4.52
CA ALA A 293 -23.65 5.14 -4.60
C ALA A 293 -24.28 6.38 -5.25
N LEU A 294 -23.84 7.59 -4.85
CA LEU A 294 -24.33 8.84 -5.42
C LEU A 294 -23.97 9.00 -6.91
N LYS A 295 -22.83 8.47 -7.36
CA LYS A 295 -22.46 8.42 -8.79
C LYS A 295 -23.37 7.52 -9.61
N GLU A 296 -23.96 6.50 -8.98
CA GLU A 296 -24.96 5.61 -9.55
C GLU A 296 -26.40 6.13 -9.36
N ASN A 297 -26.57 7.42 -8.97
CA ASN A 297 -27.83 8.08 -8.63
C ASN A 297 -28.59 7.51 -7.42
N VAL A 298 -27.98 6.64 -6.61
CA VAL A 298 -28.61 6.13 -5.39
C VAL A 298 -28.80 7.28 -4.41
N SER A 299 -30.06 7.54 -4.06
CA SER A 299 -30.45 8.57 -3.11
C SER A 299 -30.16 8.13 -1.67
N PRO A 300 -29.72 9.04 -0.79
CA PRO A 300 -29.60 8.79 0.64
C PRO A 300 -30.91 8.40 1.34
N SER A 301 -32.06 8.67 0.73
CA SER A 301 -33.38 8.22 1.22
C SER A 301 -33.61 6.71 1.06
N SER A 302 -32.72 6.00 0.35
CA SER A 302 -32.77 4.55 0.22
C SER A 302 -32.75 3.88 1.60
N ILE A 303 -33.71 2.99 1.83
CA ILE A 303 -33.84 2.25 3.08
C ILE A 303 -33.16 0.90 2.92
N LEU A 304 -32.24 0.58 3.84
CA LEU A 304 -31.62 -0.73 3.98
C LEU A 304 -31.80 -1.21 5.42
N THR A 305 -31.81 -2.53 5.62
CA THR A 305 -32.02 -3.09 6.95
C THR A 305 -30.71 -3.19 7.70
N SER A 306 -30.62 -2.49 8.83
CA SER A 306 -29.58 -2.67 9.85
C SER A 306 -29.87 -3.93 10.66
N VAL A 307 -28.92 -4.86 10.67
CA VAL A 307 -29.01 -6.14 11.37
C VAL A 307 -27.71 -6.43 12.09
N LYS A 308 -27.78 -7.21 13.18
CA LYS A 308 -26.60 -7.60 13.95
C LYS A 308 -25.59 -8.38 13.13
N HIS A 309 -26.11 -9.24 12.24
CA HIS A 309 -25.35 -10.14 11.40
C HIS A 309 -25.99 -10.18 10.01
N VAL A 310 -25.17 -9.98 8.97
CA VAL A 310 -25.61 -10.09 7.57
C VAL A 310 -24.65 -10.99 6.80
N ASP A 311 -25.22 -11.91 6.05
CA ASP A 311 -24.50 -12.80 5.14
C ASP A 311 -24.55 -12.23 3.72
N ILE A 312 -23.40 -11.76 3.23
CA ILE A 312 -23.27 -11.26 1.88
C ILE A 312 -22.82 -12.40 0.96
N ASN A 313 -23.61 -12.73 -0.05
CA ASN A 313 -23.19 -13.66 -1.09
C ASN A 313 -22.18 -12.99 -2.02
N ILE A 314 -20.96 -13.51 -2.07
CA ILE A 314 -19.83 -12.95 -2.81
C ILE A 314 -19.39 -13.84 -3.99
N GLY A 315 -20.32 -14.61 -4.55
CA GLY A 315 -20.07 -15.47 -5.71
C GLY A 315 -19.67 -16.89 -5.31
N GLY A 316 -20.63 -17.64 -4.78
CA GLY A 316 -20.42 -19.03 -4.33
C GLY A 316 -19.70 -19.16 -2.98
N LYS A 317 -19.54 -18.06 -2.25
CA LYS A 317 -19.12 -18.01 -0.84
C LYS A 317 -19.99 -16.99 -0.11
N ILE A 318 -20.17 -17.22 1.18
CA ILE A 318 -20.81 -16.27 2.08
C ILE A 318 -19.72 -15.49 2.82
N TRP A 319 -19.84 -14.17 2.82
CA TRP A 319 -19.07 -13.27 3.66
C TRP A 319 -19.94 -12.81 4.84
N PRO A 320 -19.74 -13.38 6.04
CA PRO A 320 -20.44 -12.94 7.23
C PRO A 320 -19.91 -11.58 7.69
N VAL A 321 -20.81 -10.65 8.00
CA VAL A 321 -20.48 -9.32 8.52
C VAL A 321 -21.28 -9.07 9.78
N ASN A 322 -20.59 -8.63 10.84
CA ASN A 322 -21.22 -8.23 12.09
C ASN A 322 -21.27 -6.71 12.21
N ASN A 323 -22.39 -6.21 12.74
CA ASN A 323 -22.45 -4.81 13.15
C ASN A 323 -21.63 -4.59 14.41
N TYR A 324 -21.12 -3.36 14.57
CA TYR A 324 -20.34 -2.99 15.75
C TYR A 324 -21.23 -3.10 17.01
N GLU A 325 -20.67 -3.66 18.10
CA GLU A 325 -21.37 -3.93 19.38
C GLU A 325 -22.69 -4.73 19.29
N GLY A 326 -22.98 -5.36 18.14
CA GLY A 326 -24.19 -6.15 17.94
C GLY A 326 -25.48 -5.30 17.95
N GLU A 327 -25.38 -4.02 17.59
CA GLU A 327 -26.54 -3.14 17.43
C GLU A 327 -27.33 -3.48 16.15
N ALA A 328 -28.65 -3.29 16.19
CA ALA A 328 -29.52 -3.39 15.03
C ALA A 328 -30.59 -2.31 15.13
N LEU A 329 -30.62 -1.42 14.14
CA LEU A 329 -31.54 -0.28 14.10
C LEU A 329 -32.79 -0.56 13.25
N GLY A 330 -32.88 -1.74 12.63
CA GLY A 330 -33.96 -2.09 11.71
C GLY A 330 -33.85 -1.32 10.39
N PRO A 331 -34.96 -1.05 9.69
CA PRO A 331 -34.94 -0.29 8.45
C PRO A 331 -34.48 1.16 8.68
N ILE A 332 -33.33 1.53 8.12
CA ILE A 332 -32.77 2.87 8.24
C ILE A 332 -32.35 3.41 6.87
N ASN A 333 -32.32 4.73 6.73
CA ASN A 333 -31.82 5.37 5.52
C ASN A 333 -30.28 5.48 5.53
N LEU A 334 -29.68 5.85 4.39
CA LEU A 334 -28.22 5.96 4.30
C LEU A 334 -27.65 7.10 5.17
N SER A 335 -28.47 8.10 5.51
CA SER A 335 -28.07 9.18 6.43
C SER A 335 -27.85 8.68 7.85
N GLN A 336 -28.79 7.92 8.39
CA GLN A 336 -28.64 7.26 9.69
C GLN A 336 -27.50 6.25 9.65
N ALA A 337 -27.40 5.46 8.57
CA ALA A 337 -26.38 4.43 8.44
C ALA A 337 -24.95 4.99 8.46
N ILE A 338 -24.67 6.12 7.80
CA ILE A 338 -23.32 6.74 7.84
C ILE A 338 -23.05 7.42 9.20
N ALA A 339 -24.06 8.07 9.81
CA ALA A 339 -23.94 8.73 11.10
C ALA A 339 -23.57 7.76 12.23
N TYR A 340 -24.30 6.64 12.33
CA TYR A 340 -24.04 5.55 13.29
C TYR A 340 -23.01 4.55 12.79
N SER A 341 -22.49 4.74 11.58
CA SER A 341 -21.42 3.93 11.01
C SER A 341 -21.75 2.43 10.96
N ASP A 342 -22.95 2.09 10.50
CA ASP A 342 -23.47 0.71 10.47
C ASP A 342 -22.72 -0.17 9.46
N ASN A 343 -22.16 -1.31 9.89
CA ASN A 343 -21.40 -2.22 9.01
C ASN A 343 -22.32 -3.09 8.15
N SER A 344 -23.49 -3.46 8.67
CA SER A 344 -24.44 -4.30 7.94
C SER A 344 -25.02 -3.57 6.72
N VAL A 345 -25.35 -2.28 6.85
CA VAL A 345 -25.84 -1.46 5.75
C VAL A 345 -24.73 -1.18 4.74
N PHE A 346 -23.52 -0.85 5.18
CA PHE A 346 -22.42 -0.54 4.25
C PHE A 346 -21.85 -1.77 3.53
N SER A 347 -21.92 -2.96 4.12
CA SER A 347 -21.58 -4.21 3.42
C SER A 347 -22.61 -4.54 2.33
N GLN A 348 -23.90 -4.38 2.63
CA GLN A 348 -24.98 -4.45 1.62
C GLN A 348 -24.77 -3.41 0.52
N LEU A 349 -24.57 -2.14 0.87
CA LEU A 349 -24.36 -1.06 -0.09
C LEU A 349 -23.13 -1.30 -0.96
N THR A 350 -22.04 -1.83 -0.39
CA THR A 350 -20.84 -2.20 -1.16
C THR A 350 -21.11 -3.35 -2.13
N ALA A 351 -21.90 -4.34 -1.74
CA ALA A 351 -22.34 -5.40 -2.63
C ALA A 351 -23.24 -4.86 -3.76
N ILE A 352 -24.12 -3.92 -3.43
CA ILE A 352 -25.02 -3.24 -4.38
C ILE A 352 -24.22 -2.44 -5.41
N VAL A 353 -23.35 -1.52 -4.99
CA VAL A 353 -22.63 -0.62 -5.93
C VAL A 353 -21.40 -1.26 -6.56
N GLY A 354 -20.96 -2.40 -6.03
CA GLY A 354 -19.82 -3.18 -6.50
C GLY A 354 -18.48 -2.73 -5.89
N PRO A 355 -17.71 -3.63 -5.26
CA PRO A 355 -16.45 -3.27 -4.59
C PRO A 355 -15.36 -2.76 -5.55
N GLY A 356 -15.37 -3.18 -6.81
CA GLY A 356 -14.47 -2.64 -7.84
C GLY A 356 -14.74 -1.16 -8.17
N ASN A 357 -16.01 -0.75 -8.19
CA ASN A 357 -16.38 0.65 -8.41
C ASN A 357 -16.02 1.50 -7.19
N VAL A 358 -16.17 0.96 -5.98
CA VAL A 358 -15.70 1.63 -4.75
C VAL A 358 -14.19 1.89 -4.80
N ALA A 359 -13.40 0.89 -5.19
CA ALA A 359 -11.95 1.06 -5.37
C ALA A 359 -11.63 2.13 -6.43
N ALA A 360 -12.33 2.11 -7.57
CA ALA A 360 -12.14 3.09 -8.64
C ALA A 360 -12.48 4.52 -8.20
N THR A 361 -13.59 4.72 -7.49
CA THR A 361 -13.98 6.01 -6.93
C THR A 361 -12.96 6.51 -5.91
N ALA A 362 -12.49 5.66 -4.99
CA ALA A 362 -11.45 6.02 -4.04
C ALA A 362 -10.14 6.46 -4.72
N HIS A 363 -9.72 5.75 -5.79
CA HIS A 363 -8.57 6.15 -6.61
C HIS A 363 -8.77 7.50 -7.31
N GLN A 364 -9.97 7.75 -7.84
CA GLN A 364 -10.30 9.03 -8.47
C GLN A 364 -10.23 10.17 -7.45
N LEU A 365 -10.73 9.97 -6.23
CA LEU A 365 -10.72 10.96 -5.14
C LEU A 365 -9.32 11.21 -4.56
N GLY A 366 -8.36 10.28 -4.68
CA GLY A 366 -6.96 10.56 -4.36
C GLY A 366 -6.20 9.48 -3.61
N ILE A 367 -6.80 8.32 -3.36
CA ILE A 367 -6.06 7.16 -2.82
C ILE A 367 -5.14 6.60 -3.91
N THR A 368 -3.85 6.42 -3.60
CA THR A 368 -2.84 5.88 -4.53
C THR A 368 -2.36 4.48 -4.15
N SER A 369 -2.49 4.12 -2.87
CA SER A 369 -2.29 2.79 -2.31
C SER A 369 -3.08 1.75 -3.09
N LYS A 370 -2.54 0.54 -3.20
CA LYS A 370 -3.19 -0.53 -3.96
C LYS A 370 -4.49 -0.94 -3.26
N LEU A 371 -5.62 -0.77 -3.95
CA LEU A 371 -6.93 -1.21 -3.47
C LEU A 371 -7.39 -2.43 -4.25
N ASN A 372 -7.63 -3.54 -3.56
CA ASN A 372 -8.29 -4.69 -4.18
C ASN A 372 -9.82 -4.52 -4.05
N GLY A 373 -10.54 -4.71 -5.16
CA GLY A 373 -12.01 -4.62 -5.19
C GLY A 373 -12.71 -5.84 -4.58
N TYR A 374 -12.32 -6.26 -3.38
CA TYR A 374 -13.04 -7.28 -2.60
C TYR A 374 -14.11 -6.64 -1.71
N PHE A 375 -15.15 -7.38 -1.35
CA PHE A 375 -16.32 -6.85 -0.64
C PHE A 375 -15.99 -6.15 0.70
N ALA A 376 -14.95 -6.58 1.40
CA ALA A 376 -14.49 -5.96 2.65
C ALA A 376 -13.94 -4.52 2.49
N ILE A 377 -13.69 -4.06 1.25
CA ILE A 377 -13.22 -2.69 0.99
C ILE A 377 -14.16 -1.64 1.58
N GLY A 378 -15.47 -1.87 1.55
CA GLY A 378 -16.46 -0.92 2.07
C GLY A 378 -16.40 -0.71 3.58
N LEU A 379 -15.75 -1.62 4.30
CA LEU A 379 -15.51 -1.53 5.74
C LEU A 379 -14.07 -1.07 6.06
N GLY A 380 -13.29 -0.72 5.03
CA GLY A 380 -11.92 -0.19 5.18
C GLY A 380 -10.86 -1.24 5.48
N ALA A 381 -11.01 -2.45 4.96
CA ALA A 381 -10.02 -3.53 5.11
C ALA A 381 -8.75 -3.33 4.25
N GLU A 382 -8.83 -2.55 3.17
CA GLU A 382 -7.69 -2.19 2.33
C GLU A 382 -6.98 -0.98 2.94
N PRO A 383 -5.64 -0.99 3.05
CA PRO A 383 -4.92 0.04 3.79
C PRO A 383 -4.75 1.33 2.98
N ALA A 384 -4.67 2.46 3.70
CA ALA A 384 -4.39 3.78 3.16
C ALA A 384 -3.55 4.59 4.15
N THR A 385 -2.92 5.66 3.69
CA THR A 385 -2.14 6.57 4.54
C THR A 385 -2.96 7.79 4.98
N PRO A 386 -2.62 8.44 6.11
CA PRO A 386 -3.27 9.70 6.52
C PRO A 386 -3.24 10.80 5.47
N LEU A 387 -2.14 10.92 4.71
CA LEU A 387 -2.05 11.87 3.60
C LEU A 387 -3.08 11.58 2.50
N GLU A 388 -3.25 10.32 2.13
CA GLU A 388 -4.22 9.92 1.11
C GLU A 388 -5.66 10.13 1.58
N MET A 389 -5.96 9.81 2.84
CA MET A 389 -7.28 10.03 3.42
C MET A 389 -7.61 11.52 3.49
N ALA A 390 -6.66 12.37 3.94
CA ALA A 390 -6.84 13.82 3.94
C ALA A 390 -7.07 14.37 2.52
N ARG A 391 -6.26 13.92 1.54
CA ARG A 391 -6.39 14.34 0.13
C ARG A 391 -7.73 13.93 -0.46
N ALA A 392 -8.19 12.71 -0.18
CA ALA A 392 -9.45 12.22 -0.69
C ALA A 392 -10.65 12.98 -0.10
N TYR A 393 -10.61 13.29 1.20
CA TYR A 393 -11.65 14.08 1.87
C TYR A 393 -11.63 15.55 1.46
N ALA A 394 -10.47 16.11 1.11
CA ALA A 394 -10.36 17.44 0.53
C ALA A 394 -11.18 17.57 -0.76
N SER A 395 -11.35 16.48 -1.51
CA SER A 395 -12.23 16.49 -2.69
C SER A 395 -13.71 16.67 -2.34
N PHE A 396 -14.16 16.21 -1.16
CA PHE A 396 -15.54 16.46 -0.71
C PHE A 396 -15.73 17.91 -0.27
N ALA A 397 -14.75 18.45 0.46
CA ALA A 397 -14.75 19.85 0.89
C ALA A 397 -14.73 20.82 -0.31
N ASP A 398 -13.98 20.50 -1.37
CA ASP A 398 -13.84 21.31 -2.57
C ASP A 398 -14.88 20.99 -3.67
N GLY A 399 -16.12 20.68 -3.26
CA GLY A 399 -17.25 20.53 -4.19
C GLY A 399 -17.12 19.38 -5.19
N GLY A 400 -16.35 18.33 -4.86
CA GLY A 400 -16.17 17.14 -5.69
C GLY A 400 -14.90 17.13 -6.54
N LYS A 401 -14.05 18.15 -6.40
CA LYS A 401 -12.82 18.31 -7.18
C LYS A 401 -11.61 17.83 -6.40
N ARG A 402 -10.85 16.92 -7.00
CA ARG A 402 -9.53 16.58 -6.46
C ARG A 402 -8.51 17.59 -6.95
N ILE A 403 -7.90 18.33 -6.03
CA ILE A 403 -6.85 19.30 -6.35
C ILE A 403 -5.46 18.72 -6.05
N ASP A 404 -4.62 18.67 -7.09
CA ASP A 404 -3.22 18.25 -7.05
C ASP A 404 -2.31 19.41 -7.52
N GLY A 405 -1.01 19.13 -7.73
CA GLY A 405 -0.06 20.09 -8.31
C GLY A 405 0.21 19.85 -9.80
N SER A 406 0.46 20.92 -10.55
CA SER A 406 0.79 20.89 -11.98
C SER A 406 2.12 20.20 -12.33
N ILE A 407 3.07 20.07 -11.38
CA ILE A 407 4.41 19.52 -11.65
C ILE A 407 4.50 18.03 -11.30
N PHE A 408 4.08 17.65 -10.08
CA PHE A 408 4.34 16.32 -9.52
C PHE A 408 3.24 15.29 -9.78
N GLY A 409 2.26 15.63 -10.65
CA GLY A 409 1.25 14.71 -11.15
C GLY A 409 0.21 14.30 -10.10
N ASN A 410 -0.08 13.00 -10.01
CA ASN A 410 -1.11 12.43 -9.12
C ASN A 410 -0.66 12.37 -7.65
N GLN A 411 -0.16 13.48 -7.11
CA GLN A 411 0.38 13.62 -5.77
C GLN A 411 -0.17 14.89 -5.11
N PRO A 412 -0.44 14.88 -3.79
CA PRO A 412 -0.84 16.09 -3.08
C PRO A 412 0.28 17.15 -3.09
N ARG A 413 -0.11 18.42 -3.07
CA ARG A 413 0.83 19.54 -3.21
C ARG A 413 1.56 19.81 -1.89
N ALA A 414 2.85 19.45 -1.84
CA ALA A 414 3.75 19.80 -0.74
C ALA A 414 4.82 20.83 -1.14
N ILE A 415 5.00 21.07 -2.44
CA ILE A 415 5.98 21.98 -3.01
C ILE A 415 5.22 23.10 -3.72
N GLU A 416 5.57 24.35 -3.44
CA GLU A 416 5.03 25.53 -4.10
C GLU A 416 5.89 25.91 -5.31
N THR A 417 7.20 26.04 -5.12
CA THR A 417 8.13 26.40 -6.20
C THR A 417 9.45 25.64 -6.13
N VAL A 418 10.04 25.41 -7.31
CA VAL A 418 11.39 24.87 -7.46
C VAL A 418 12.17 25.82 -8.38
N ASP A 419 13.20 26.45 -7.84
CA ASP A 419 14.14 27.25 -8.61
C ASP A 419 15.38 26.42 -8.95
N ILE A 420 15.78 26.41 -10.22
CA ILE A 420 16.96 25.71 -10.75
C ILE A 420 17.83 26.71 -11.51
N GLY A 421 18.86 27.23 -10.84
CA GLY A 421 19.58 28.42 -11.34
C GLY A 421 18.60 29.59 -11.46
N ASP A 422 18.51 30.22 -12.63
CA ASP A 422 17.60 31.34 -12.89
C ASP A 422 16.17 30.91 -13.30
N LYS A 423 15.91 29.60 -13.44
CA LYS A 423 14.59 29.10 -13.85
C LYS A 423 13.72 28.79 -12.63
N ARG A 424 12.61 29.51 -12.49
CA ARG A 424 11.57 29.25 -11.48
C ARG A 424 10.44 28.40 -12.06
N GLN A 425 10.14 27.28 -11.42
CA GLN A 425 8.95 26.48 -11.69
C GLN A 425 7.94 26.67 -10.56
N VAL A 426 6.69 26.98 -10.91
CA VAL A 426 5.58 27.14 -9.95
C VAL A 426 4.65 25.95 -10.07
N ASN A 427 4.38 25.31 -8.94
CA ASN A 427 3.51 24.14 -8.84
C ASN A 427 2.07 24.56 -8.57
N GLU A 428 1.42 25.12 -9.61
CA GLU A 428 0.04 25.61 -9.52
C GLU A 428 -0.96 24.50 -9.15
N PRO A 429 -2.04 24.82 -8.41
CA PRO A 429 -3.13 23.89 -8.13
C PRO A 429 -3.86 23.50 -9.41
N VAL A 430 -4.12 22.20 -9.59
CA VAL A 430 -4.87 21.66 -10.73
C VAL A 430 -6.04 20.84 -10.22
N ALA A 431 -7.26 21.29 -10.55
CA ALA A 431 -8.48 20.62 -10.19
C ALA A 431 -8.85 19.53 -11.21
N LYS A 432 -9.37 18.41 -10.69
CA LYS A 432 -9.96 17.33 -11.47
C LYS A 432 -11.33 16.99 -10.91
N ASP A 433 -12.38 17.15 -11.71
CA ASP A 433 -13.74 16.79 -11.30
C ASP A 433 -13.88 15.27 -11.09
N VAL A 434 -14.37 14.88 -9.92
CA VAL A 434 -14.60 13.45 -9.56
C VAL A 434 -16.06 13.21 -9.20
N LEU A 435 -16.67 14.15 -8.48
CA LEU A 435 -18.08 14.23 -8.16
C LEU A 435 -18.65 15.54 -8.69
N THR A 436 -19.96 15.58 -8.94
CA THR A 436 -20.64 16.87 -9.15
C THR A 436 -20.71 17.65 -7.84
N SER A 437 -20.92 18.97 -7.94
CA SER A 437 -21.13 19.84 -6.76
C SER A 437 -22.27 19.33 -5.87
N ASP A 438 -23.34 18.85 -6.50
CA ASP A 438 -24.52 18.31 -5.83
C ASP A 438 -24.21 17.04 -5.05
N GLN A 439 -23.49 16.10 -5.67
CA GLN A 439 -23.04 14.86 -5.02
C GLN A 439 -22.12 15.17 -3.84
N ALA A 440 -21.17 16.10 -4.00
CA ALA A 440 -20.27 16.51 -2.93
C ALA A 440 -21.03 17.21 -1.79
N ALA A 441 -21.99 18.08 -2.09
CA ALA A 441 -22.86 18.73 -1.11
C ALA A 441 -23.67 17.69 -0.31
N THR A 442 -24.21 16.66 -0.98
CA THR A 442 -24.86 15.53 -0.31
C THR A 442 -23.91 14.78 0.62
N VAL A 443 -22.70 14.43 0.16
CA VAL A 443 -21.69 13.79 1.03
C VAL A 443 -21.40 14.66 2.26
N ASN A 444 -21.18 15.96 2.06
CA ASN A 444 -20.89 16.91 3.14
C ASN A 444 -22.04 17.00 4.16
N GLN A 445 -23.30 17.07 3.70
CA GLN A 445 -24.47 17.09 4.58
C GLN A 445 -24.56 15.82 5.43
N LEU A 446 -24.34 14.65 4.82
CA LEU A 446 -24.41 13.37 5.52
C LEU A 446 -23.26 13.19 6.53
N LEU A 447 -22.07 13.67 6.19
CA LEU A 447 -20.91 13.65 7.10
C LEU A 447 -21.00 14.68 8.23
N GLN A 448 -21.79 15.75 8.08
CA GLN A 448 -22.14 16.60 9.21
C GLN A 448 -22.98 15.86 10.26
N GLY A 449 -23.89 14.97 9.83
CA GLY A 449 -24.69 14.14 10.74
C GLY A 449 -23.83 13.25 11.67
N VAL A 450 -22.70 12.75 11.16
CA VAL A 450 -21.74 11.97 11.95
C VAL A 450 -21.22 12.78 13.16
N VAL A 451 -20.99 14.08 12.99
CA VAL A 451 -20.45 14.96 14.03
C VAL A 451 -21.56 15.59 14.88
N GLN A 452 -22.75 15.78 14.33
CA GLN A 452 -23.86 16.38 15.06
C GLN A 452 -24.51 15.41 16.06
N TYR A 453 -24.73 14.15 15.67
CA TYR A 453 -25.46 13.18 16.48
C TYR A 453 -24.96 11.73 16.33
N GLY A 454 -23.89 11.51 15.55
CA GLY A 454 -23.34 10.19 15.28
C GLY A 454 -22.08 9.86 16.06
N THR A 455 -21.25 9.01 15.46
CA THR A 455 -20.01 8.50 16.07
C THR A 455 -18.90 9.55 16.27
N GLY A 456 -18.99 10.72 15.64
CA GLY A 456 -17.95 11.76 15.62
C GLY A 456 -18.23 12.98 16.51
N THR A 457 -19.19 12.92 17.43
CA THR A 457 -19.64 14.08 18.23
C THR A 457 -18.54 14.77 19.04
N ALA A 458 -17.51 14.03 19.46
CA ALA A 458 -16.35 14.59 20.15
C ALA A 458 -15.61 15.67 19.32
N ALA A 459 -15.71 15.62 17.99
CA ALA A 459 -15.10 16.59 17.08
C ALA A 459 -15.91 17.89 16.90
N ALA A 460 -17.13 17.99 17.45
CA ALA A 460 -17.97 19.16 17.26
C ALA A 460 -17.29 20.47 17.74
N LEU A 461 -17.40 21.52 16.92
CA LEU A 461 -16.88 22.85 17.19
C LEU A 461 -18.06 23.84 17.29
N PRO A 462 -18.25 24.53 18.43
CA PRO A 462 -19.34 25.48 18.59
C PRO A 462 -19.29 26.60 17.54
N GLY A 463 -20.41 26.85 16.85
CA GLY A 463 -20.51 27.89 15.82
C GLY A 463 -19.95 27.50 14.44
N TRP A 464 -19.50 26.25 14.25
CA TRP A 464 -18.94 25.77 12.98
C TRP A 464 -19.71 24.57 12.44
N GLN A 465 -19.91 24.53 11.13
CA GLN A 465 -20.34 23.31 10.45
C GLN A 465 -19.14 22.40 10.25
N VAL A 466 -19.15 21.24 10.90
CA VAL A 466 -18.08 20.25 10.82
C VAL A 466 -18.61 19.00 10.12
N ALA A 467 -17.93 18.59 9.06
CA ALA A 467 -18.14 17.29 8.45
C ALA A 467 -17.00 16.35 8.84
N GLY A 468 -17.26 15.05 8.98
CA GLY A 468 -16.18 14.11 9.22
C GLY A 468 -16.62 12.67 9.36
N LYS A 469 -15.65 11.77 9.48
CA LYS A 469 -15.92 10.35 9.71
C LYS A 469 -14.89 9.71 10.62
N THR A 470 -15.40 8.93 11.57
CA THR A 470 -14.64 8.02 12.41
C THR A 470 -14.30 6.72 11.68
N GLY A 471 -13.12 6.17 11.96
CA GLY A 471 -12.70 4.84 11.55
C GLY A 471 -12.12 4.06 12.72
N THR A 472 -12.46 2.78 12.81
CA THR A 472 -11.93 1.88 13.84
C THR A 472 -11.89 0.48 13.23
N THR A 473 -10.76 -0.20 13.37
CA THR A 473 -10.61 -1.60 12.98
C THR A 473 -11.22 -2.52 14.04
N GLU A 474 -11.74 -3.68 13.65
CA GLU A 474 -12.41 -4.63 14.57
C GLU A 474 -11.51 -5.11 15.72
N ASN A 475 -10.20 -5.14 15.51
CA ASN A 475 -9.21 -5.52 16.52
C ASN A 475 -8.68 -4.35 17.37
N TYR A 476 -9.23 -3.14 17.21
CA TYR A 476 -8.76 -1.90 17.85
C TYR A 476 -7.27 -1.59 17.61
N GLY A 477 -6.67 -2.08 16.52
CA GLY A 477 -5.28 -1.78 16.16
C GLY A 477 -5.10 -0.38 15.57
N ASP A 478 -6.09 0.11 14.84
CA ASP A 478 -6.07 1.41 14.16
C ASP A 478 -7.34 2.21 14.46
N ALA A 479 -7.16 3.48 14.85
CA ALA A 479 -8.24 4.42 15.08
C ALA A 479 -8.03 5.71 14.28
N TRP A 480 -9.10 6.20 13.67
CA TRP A 480 -9.07 7.31 12.71
C TRP A 480 -10.17 8.33 12.95
N PHE A 481 -9.85 9.59 12.72
CA PHE A 481 -10.84 10.61 12.43
C PHE A 481 -10.36 11.47 11.28
N VAL A 482 -11.18 11.59 10.24
CA VAL A 482 -10.94 12.50 9.13
C VAL A 482 -12.09 13.50 9.13
N GLY A 483 -11.78 14.74 9.50
CA GLY A 483 -12.78 15.80 9.66
C GLY A 483 -12.34 17.07 8.95
N TYR A 484 -13.31 17.92 8.64
CA TYR A 484 -13.06 19.11 7.85
C TYR A 484 -14.13 20.20 8.02
N LEU A 485 -13.68 21.41 7.71
CA LEU A 485 -14.48 22.59 7.39
C LEU A 485 -14.39 22.84 5.88
N PRO A 486 -15.17 23.78 5.28
CA PRO A 486 -14.99 24.17 3.89
C PRO A 486 -13.56 24.62 3.55
N GLN A 487 -12.82 25.17 4.52
CA GLN A 487 -11.48 25.74 4.32
C GLN A 487 -10.31 24.78 4.56
N MET A 488 -10.51 23.69 5.30
CA MET A 488 -9.42 22.81 5.71
C MET A 488 -9.88 21.40 6.07
N VAL A 489 -9.12 20.42 5.61
CA VAL A 489 -9.27 18.99 5.96
C VAL A 489 -8.12 18.52 6.82
N VAL A 490 -8.42 17.73 7.85
CA VAL A 490 -7.41 17.11 8.71
C VAL A 490 -7.72 15.64 8.92
N ALA A 491 -6.75 14.78 8.60
CA ALA A 491 -6.79 13.36 8.92
C ALA A 491 -5.89 13.08 10.13
N VAL A 492 -6.44 12.37 11.12
CA VAL A 492 -5.72 11.92 12.31
C VAL A 492 -5.83 10.40 12.41
N TRP A 493 -4.68 9.75 12.57
CA TRP A 493 -4.56 8.33 12.89
C TRP A 493 -3.87 8.14 14.23
N VAL A 494 -4.32 7.14 14.99
CA VAL A 494 -3.72 6.70 16.25
C VAL A 494 -3.57 5.17 16.23
N GLY A 495 -2.39 4.67 16.60
CA GLY A 495 -2.10 3.23 16.66
C GLY A 495 -0.64 2.91 16.95
N TYR A 496 -0.28 1.63 16.97
CA TYR A 496 1.10 1.19 17.18
C TYR A 496 1.81 0.91 15.84
N PRO A 497 2.95 1.56 15.55
CA PRO A 497 3.54 1.54 14.21
C PRO A 497 4.24 0.22 13.86
N ASP A 498 4.88 -0.43 14.83
CA ASP A 498 5.77 -1.56 14.56
C ASP A 498 5.07 -2.91 14.72
N LYS A 499 3.95 -2.96 15.45
CA LYS A 499 3.22 -4.17 15.80
C LYS A 499 1.74 -3.87 15.94
N LEU A 500 0.91 -4.83 15.54
CA LEU A 500 -0.53 -4.78 15.83
C LEU A 500 -0.76 -5.03 17.31
N ILE A 501 -1.00 -3.95 18.06
CA ILE A 501 -1.33 -3.99 19.49
C ILE A 501 -2.73 -3.41 19.63
N PRO A 502 -3.73 -4.22 20.02
CA PRO A 502 -5.08 -3.75 20.31
C PRO A 502 -5.08 -2.65 21.36
N MET A 503 -5.72 -1.53 21.06
CA MET A 503 -5.85 -0.39 21.96
C MET A 503 -7.14 -0.46 22.79
N THR A 504 -7.33 -1.52 23.58
CA THR A 504 -8.61 -1.80 24.28
C THR A 504 -8.84 -1.00 25.56
N TYR A 505 -7.83 -0.34 26.12
CA TYR A 505 -7.93 0.35 27.43
C TYR A 505 -7.24 1.72 27.49
N GLN A 506 -6.56 2.11 26.42
CA GLN A 506 -5.66 3.27 26.40
C GLN A 506 -6.41 4.60 26.47
N PHE A 507 -7.73 4.61 26.24
CA PHE A 507 -8.55 5.80 26.40
C PHE A 507 -9.32 5.75 27.71
N HIS A 508 -8.71 6.23 28.80
CA HIS A 508 -9.34 6.29 30.13
C HIS A 508 -9.93 4.96 30.62
N GLY A 509 -9.30 3.82 30.29
CA GLY A 509 -9.82 2.49 30.62
C GLY A 509 -10.78 1.90 29.59
N HIS A 510 -11.04 2.60 28.48
CA HIS A 510 -11.89 2.17 27.37
C HIS A 510 -11.10 1.98 26.06
N PRO A 511 -11.68 1.30 25.06
CA PRO A 511 -11.05 1.15 23.75
C PRO A 511 -10.81 2.49 23.05
N VAL A 512 -9.70 2.59 22.33
CA VAL A 512 -9.42 3.69 21.41
C VAL A 512 -10.19 3.44 20.12
N ALA A 513 -11.07 4.38 19.79
CA ALA A 513 -11.88 4.37 18.59
C ALA A 513 -11.75 5.73 17.89
N GLY A 514 -12.34 5.86 16.70
CA GLY A 514 -12.25 7.10 15.92
C GLY A 514 -12.79 8.33 16.65
N GLY A 515 -13.84 8.15 17.47
CA GLY A 515 -14.45 9.20 18.28
C GLY A 515 -13.68 9.58 19.55
N THR A 516 -12.57 8.90 19.88
CA THR A 516 -11.79 9.15 21.10
C THR A 516 -10.57 10.03 20.83
N PHE A 517 -9.35 9.52 20.99
CA PHE A 517 -8.12 10.30 20.73
C PHE A 517 -8.08 10.95 19.35
N PRO A 518 -8.43 10.27 18.22
CA PRO A 518 -8.35 10.91 16.90
C PRO A 518 -9.25 12.15 16.77
N ALA A 519 -10.53 12.05 17.14
CA ALA A 519 -11.47 13.18 17.10
C ALA A 519 -11.09 14.32 18.06
N LEU A 520 -10.58 13.99 19.26
CA LEU A 520 -10.14 14.99 20.23
C LEU A 520 -8.86 15.72 19.79
N ILE A 521 -7.90 15.01 19.18
CA ILE A 521 -6.69 15.61 18.58
C ILE A 521 -7.09 16.54 17.44
N TRP A 522 -7.99 16.09 16.56
CA TRP A 522 -8.53 16.90 15.47
C TRP A 522 -9.15 18.20 16.00
N LYS A 523 -10.01 18.10 17.02
CA LYS A 523 -10.65 19.25 17.65
C LYS A 523 -9.64 20.20 18.27
N ALA A 524 -8.66 19.68 19.02
CA ALA A 524 -7.61 20.47 19.65
C ALA A 524 -6.72 21.21 18.63
N PHE A 525 -6.50 20.61 17.46
CA PHE A 525 -5.83 21.26 16.34
C PHE A 525 -6.69 22.40 15.77
N MET A 526 -7.94 22.11 15.41
CA MET A 526 -8.83 23.10 14.78
C MET A 526 -9.13 24.30 15.68
N GLN A 527 -9.29 24.09 16.99
CA GLN A 527 -9.49 25.17 17.96
C GLN A 527 -8.36 26.20 18.00
N GLN A 528 -7.14 25.81 17.61
CA GLN A 528 -5.98 26.70 17.53
C GLN A 528 -5.74 27.19 16.10
N ALA A 529 -5.98 26.33 15.09
CA ALA A 529 -5.79 26.67 13.68
C ALA A 529 -6.79 27.74 13.21
N ILE A 530 -8.05 27.66 13.60
CA ILE A 530 -9.11 28.62 13.23
C ILE A 530 -8.71 30.07 13.55
N PRO A 531 -8.41 30.44 14.81
CA PRO A 531 -8.04 31.82 15.13
C PRO A 531 -6.69 32.22 14.51
N TYR A 532 -5.72 31.30 14.40
CA TYR A 532 -4.43 31.58 13.77
C TYR A 532 -4.57 31.96 12.28
N LEU A 533 -5.36 31.17 11.54
CA LEU A 533 -5.66 31.41 10.12
C LEU A 533 -6.71 32.51 9.91
N LYS A 534 -7.32 33.02 10.99
CA LYS A 534 -8.41 34.00 10.97
C LYS A 534 -9.62 33.53 10.14
N LEU A 535 -9.89 32.22 10.15
CA LEU A 535 -11.01 31.64 9.42
C LEU A 535 -12.34 32.22 9.94
N GLN A 536 -13.28 32.42 9.02
CA GLN A 536 -14.65 32.80 9.35
C GLN A 536 -15.58 31.58 9.22
N PRO A 537 -16.61 31.46 10.06
CA PRO A 537 -17.61 30.41 9.91
C PRO A 537 -18.21 30.45 8.51
N GLU A 538 -18.11 29.33 7.80
CA GLU A 538 -18.67 29.15 6.46
C GLU A 538 -19.51 27.88 6.47
N SER A 539 -20.62 27.92 5.73
CA SER A 539 -21.48 26.75 5.57
C SER A 539 -21.06 25.95 4.33
N PHE A 540 -21.19 24.62 4.41
CA PHE A 540 -21.08 23.81 3.20
C PHE A 540 -22.23 24.16 2.24
N PRO A 541 -22.03 23.99 0.92
CA PRO A 541 -23.14 24.04 -0.03
C PRO A 541 -24.28 23.11 0.40
N SER A 542 -25.51 23.62 0.34
CA SER A 542 -26.70 22.81 0.65
C SER A 542 -26.85 21.70 -0.39
N ALA A 543 -27.10 20.48 0.08
CA ALA A 543 -27.48 19.39 -0.82
C ALA A 543 -28.80 19.73 -1.53
N PRO A 544 -28.93 19.42 -2.83
CA PRO A 544 -30.15 19.72 -3.56
C PRO A 544 -31.31 18.85 -3.07
N SER A 545 -32.51 19.43 -3.04
CA SER A 545 -33.75 18.69 -2.79
C SER A 545 -34.24 18.06 -4.11
N LEU A 546 -33.62 16.94 -4.49
CA LEU A 546 -33.97 16.22 -5.71
C LEU A 546 -35.08 15.20 -5.44
N TYR A 547 -36.02 15.09 -6.37
CA TYR A 547 -37.01 14.02 -6.36
C TYR A 547 -36.30 12.65 -6.47
N SER A 548 -36.72 11.72 -5.63
CA SER A 548 -36.27 10.32 -5.70
C SER A 548 -37.47 9.38 -5.67
N SER A 549 -37.37 8.27 -6.40
CA SER A 549 -38.35 7.20 -6.39
C SER A 549 -37.69 5.85 -6.17
N ALA A 550 -38.39 4.97 -5.47
CA ALA A 550 -37.93 3.62 -5.20
C ALA A 550 -38.06 2.75 -6.45
N VAL A 551 -36.98 2.04 -6.78
CA VAL A 551 -36.90 1.13 -7.92
C VAL A 551 -36.27 -0.17 -7.44
N THR A 552 -36.82 -1.30 -7.89
CA THR A 552 -36.23 -2.61 -7.68
C THR A 552 -35.10 -2.81 -8.69
N VAL A 553 -33.90 -3.11 -8.19
CA VAL A 553 -32.69 -3.24 -9.01
C VAL A 553 -31.93 -4.52 -8.67
N VAL A 554 -31.04 -4.92 -9.58
CA VAL A 554 -30.09 -6.01 -9.38
C VAL A 554 -28.70 -5.55 -9.80
N ASN A 555 -27.66 -5.95 -9.06
CA ASN A 555 -26.28 -5.74 -9.50
C ASN A 555 -25.85 -6.87 -10.45
N ARG A 556 -25.52 -6.52 -11.69
CA ARG A 556 -25.00 -7.45 -12.69
C ARG A 556 -23.61 -7.01 -13.15
N GLY A 557 -22.59 -7.70 -12.64
CA GLY A 557 -21.20 -7.45 -13.03
C GLY A 557 -20.66 -6.07 -12.65
N GLY A 558 -21.17 -5.47 -11.57
CA GLY A 558 -20.80 -4.13 -11.11
C GLY A 558 -21.63 -3.01 -11.71
N ILE A 559 -22.75 -3.32 -12.37
CA ILE A 559 -23.68 -2.34 -12.93
C ILE A 559 -25.05 -2.57 -12.27
N LEU A 560 -25.67 -1.50 -11.79
CA LEU A 560 -27.04 -1.54 -11.31
C LEU A 560 -27.99 -1.48 -12.51
N GLU A 561 -28.79 -2.52 -12.67
CA GLU A 561 -29.81 -2.62 -13.72
C GLU A 561 -31.19 -2.72 -13.08
N ARG A 562 -32.21 -2.19 -13.75
CA ARG A 562 -33.60 -2.33 -13.26
C ARG A 562 -34.01 -3.78 -13.28
N ASP A 563 -34.68 -4.23 -12.22
CA ASP A 563 -35.28 -5.56 -12.22
C ASP A 563 -36.32 -5.69 -13.34
N ASP A 564 -36.26 -6.81 -14.07
CA ASP A 564 -37.21 -7.18 -15.11
C ASP A 564 -38.37 -8.03 -14.56
N GLY A 565 -38.42 -8.23 -13.25
CA GLY A 565 -39.43 -8.98 -12.51
C GLY A 565 -39.09 -10.46 -12.33
N VAL A 566 -37.99 -10.94 -12.91
CA VAL A 566 -37.52 -12.33 -12.75
C VAL A 566 -36.14 -12.43 -12.11
N CYS A 567 -35.48 -11.30 -11.81
CA CYS A 567 -34.19 -11.32 -11.14
C CYS A 567 -34.28 -11.87 -9.71
N LYS A 568 -33.20 -12.53 -9.29
CA LYS A 568 -32.99 -12.95 -7.89
C LYS A 568 -32.07 -11.96 -7.18
N ASN A 569 -32.16 -11.93 -5.85
CA ASN A 569 -31.34 -11.05 -4.99
C ASN A 569 -31.46 -9.57 -5.37
N THR A 570 -32.69 -9.11 -5.58
CA THR A 570 -32.98 -7.72 -5.90
C THR A 570 -32.92 -6.84 -4.65
N TYR A 571 -32.73 -5.54 -4.87
CA TYR A 571 -32.72 -4.51 -3.84
C TYR A 571 -33.71 -3.43 -4.21
N GLN A 572 -34.46 -2.91 -3.24
CA GLN A 572 -35.30 -1.74 -3.44
C GLN A 572 -34.53 -0.50 -3.00
N LEU A 573 -34.19 0.37 -3.94
CA LEU A 573 -33.40 1.58 -3.69
C LEU A 573 -34.09 2.81 -4.25
N ALA A 574 -33.93 3.95 -3.58
CA ALA A 574 -34.40 5.23 -4.09
C ALA A 574 -33.33 5.82 -5.03
N PHE A 575 -33.73 6.31 -6.20
CA PHE A 575 -32.82 6.94 -7.16
C PHE A 575 -33.21 8.39 -7.45
N TYR A 576 -32.23 9.29 -7.53
CA TYR A 576 -32.45 10.64 -8.03
C TYR A 576 -32.87 10.60 -9.50
N GLY A 577 -33.95 11.31 -9.84
CA GLY A 577 -34.54 11.25 -11.19
C GLY A 577 -35.24 9.91 -11.50
N GLY A 578 -35.30 9.00 -10.54
CA GLY A 578 -36.01 7.71 -10.63
C GLY A 578 -35.32 6.62 -11.44
N GLU A 579 -34.05 6.77 -11.81
CA GLU A 579 -33.33 5.81 -12.64
C GLU A 579 -31.88 5.58 -12.17
N PRO A 580 -31.36 4.34 -12.14
CA PRO A 580 -29.92 4.08 -12.02
C PRO A 580 -29.16 4.57 -13.27
N LEU A 581 -27.87 4.87 -13.10
CA LEU A 581 -27.00 5.31 -14.19
C LEU A 581 -26.10 4.19 -14.74
N ARG A 582 -25.61 4.38 -15.96
CA ARG A 582 -24.49 3.69 -16.59
C ARG A 582 -23.29 4.62 -16.68
N THR A 583 -22.16 4.03 -17.08
CA THR A 583 -20.97 4.77 -17.51
C THR A 583 -21.36 5.86 -18.52
N ASN A 584 -20.91 7.10 -18.28
CA ASN A 584 -21.23 8.31 -19.03
C ASN A 584 -22.63 8.92 -18.79
N GLY A 585 -23.26 8.63 -17.66
CA GLY A 585 -24.47 9.35 -17.22
C GLY A 585 -25.75 9.02 -17.99
N LYS A 586 -25.79 7.88 -18.69
CA LYS A 586 -27.01 7.38 -19.36
C LYS A 586 -27.81 6.51 -18.40
N ALA A 587 -29.14 6.46 -18.53
CA ALA A 587 -29.97 5.54 -17.74
C ALA A 587 -29.57 4.08 -18.00
N ALA A 588 -29.56 3.25 -16.95
CA ALA A 588 -29.30 1.83 -17.10
C ALA A 588 -30.52 1.12 -17.72
N PRO A 589 -30.30 0.16 -18.65
CA PRO A 589 -31.39 -0.63 -19.20
C PRO A 589 -32.00 -1.54 -18.13
N ALA A 590 -33.18 -2.10 -18.44
CA ALA A 590 -33.69 -3.24 -17.71
C ALA A 590 -32.70 -4.41 -17.76
N ALA A 591 -32.61 -5.13 -16.64
CA ALA A 591 -31.88 -6.36 -16.54
C ALA A 591 -32.46 -7.40 -17.52
N THR A 592 -31.65 -8.41 -17.83
CA THR A 592 -32.05 -9.55 -18.67
C THR A 592 -31.82 -10.83 -17.87
N CYS A 593 -32.53 -10.93 -16.75
CA CYS A 593 -32.48 -12.06 -15.85
C CYS A 593 -33.25 -13.26 -16.44
N LYS A 594 -32.91 -14.46 -15.96
CA LYS A 594 -33.57 -15.70 -16.39
C LYS A 594 -34.33 -16.32 -15.21
N PRO A 595 -35.52 -16.92 -15.40
CA PRO A 595 -36.33 -17.46 -14.29
C PRO A 595 -35.59 -18.47 -13.40
N ASN A 596 -34.69 -19.25 -13.99
CA ASN A 596 -33.85 -20.24 -13.31
C ASN A 596 -32.36 -19.83 -13.32
N GLU A 597 -32.07 -18.54 -13.30
CA GLU A 597 -30.70 -18.02 -13.39
C GLU A 597 -29.81 -18.56 -12.25
N VAL A 598 -28.61 -18.96 -12.63
CA VAL A 598 -27.52 -19.40 -11.76
C VAL A 598 -26.23 -18.72 -12.18
N GLU A 599 -25.35 -18.46 -11.23
CA GLU A 599 -24.04 -17.87 -11.49
C GLU A 599 -23.09 -18.90 -12.12
N ILE A 600 -22.23 -18.44 -13.04
CA ILE A 600 -21.20 -19.27 -13.67
C ILE A 600 -19.90 -19.14 -12.85
N PRO A 601 -19.48 -20.19 -12.11
CA PRO A 601 -18.25 -20.14 -11.32
C PRO A 601 -17.02 -20.22 -12.24
N ASP A 602 -15.98 -19.41 -11.97
CA ASP A 602 -14.68 -19.52 -12.67
C ASP A 602 -13.91 -20.75 -12.14
N VAL A 603 -13.74 -21.75 -13.01
CA VAL A 603 -13.04 -23.01 -12.70
C VAL A 603 -11.74 -23.16 -13.50
N VAL A 604 -11.26 -22.09 -14.16
CA VAL A 604 -9.97 -22.09 -14.87
C VAL A 604 -8.83 -22.34 -13.87
N GLY A 605 -7.89 -23.21 -14.26
CA GLY A 605 -6.78 -23.66 -13.43
C GLY A 605 -7.13 -24.77 -12.43
N ARG A 606 -8.40 -25.19 -12.33
CA ARG A 606 -8.83 -26.32 -11.49
C ARG A 606 -8.78 -27.64 -12.27
N SER A 607 -8.79 -28.77 -11.54
CA SER A 607 -8.86 -30.09 -12.19
C SER A 607 -10.20 -30.24 -12.92
N LEU A 608 -10.20 -30.99 -14.03
CA LEU A 608 -11.41 -31.21 -14.81
C LEU A 608 -12.52 -31.88 -13.99
N ALA A 609 -12.14 -32.77 -13.08
CA ALA A 609 -13.07 -33.42 -12.14
C ALA A 609 -13.73 -32.39 -11.20
N TYR A 610 -12.93 -31.55 -10.54
CA TYR A 610 -13.45 -30.48 -9.67
C TYR A 610 -14.35 -29.52 -10.44
N ALA A 611 -13.93 -29.10 -11.63
CA ALA A 611 -14.66 -28.18 -12.48
C ALA A 611 -16.05 -28.72 -12.85
N ARG A 612 -16.15 -29.99 -13.25
CA ARG A 612 -17.43 -30.66 -13.54
C ARG A 612 -18.33 -30.67 -12.31
N THR A 613 -17.82 -31.14 -11.18
CA THR A 613 -18.58 -31.19 -9.92
C THR A 613 -19.06 -29.81 -9.49
N ARG A 614 -18.19 -28.79 -9.57
CA ARG A 614 -18.54 -27.41 -9.17
C ARG A 614 -19.63 -26.80 -10.04
N LEU A 615 -19.60 -27.06 -11.35
CA LEU A 615 -20.63 -26.61 -12.29
C LEU A 615 -21.94 -27.37 -12.11
N GLN A 616 -21.90 -28.68 -11.98
CA GLN A 616 -23.10 -29.50 -11.73
C GLN A 616 -23.77 -29.17 -10.39
N GLY A 617 -22.98 -28.80 -9.37
CA GLY A 617 -23.50 -28.30 -8.10
C GLY A 617 -24.20 -26.93 -8.20
N GLN A 618 -24.09 -26.25 -9.35
CA GLN A 618 -24.73 -24.96 -9.61
C GLN A 618 -25.72 -25.05 -10.77
N PRO A 619 -26.65 -26.03 -10.71
CA PRO A 619 -27.19 -26.82 -11.83
C PRO A 619 -26.77 -26.34 -13.22
N LEU A 620 -25.48 -26.42 -13.59
CA LEU A 620 -24.98 -26.13 -14.95
C LEU A 620 -24.54 -27.42 -15.64
N THR A 621 -24.56 -27.44 -16.97
CA THR A 621 -24.17 -28.60 -17.77
C THR A 621 -22.74 -28.46 -18.31
N PRO A 622 -21.71 -29.05 -17.67
CA PRO A 622 -20.35 -28.95 -18.17
C PRO A 622 -20.17 -29.77 -19.46
N THR A 623 -19.66 -29.13 -20.50
CA THR A 623 -19.20 -29.78 -21.74
C THR A 623 -17.69 -29.62 -21.83
N VAL A 624 -16.98 -30.64 -22.32
CA VAL A 624 -15.50 -30.59 -22.36
C VAL A 624 -15.03 -30.65 -23.79
N VAL A 625 -14.27 -29.64 -24.20
CA VAL A 625 -13.54 -29.60 -25.45
C VAL A 625 -12.07 -29.85 -25.14
N TYR A 626 -11.49 -30.82 -25.83
CA TYR A 626 -10.07 -31.14 -25.68
C TYR A 626 -9.27 -30.44 -26.76
N LYS A 627 -8.18 -29.79 -26.35
CA LYS A 627 -7.13 -29.38 -27.28
C LYS A 627 -5.86 -30.20 -27.02
N PRO A 628 -5.01 -30.43 -28.03
CA PRO A 628 -3.73 -31.12 -27.83
C PRO A 628 -2.86 -30.38 -26.80
N ALA A 629 -2.30 -31.13 -25.85
CA ALA A 629 -1.31 -30.63 -24.90
C ALA A 629 0.08 -30.58 -25.55
N LYS A 630 0.91 -29.59 -25.22
CA LYS A 630 2.33 -29.58 -25.59
C LYS A 630 3.15 -30.43 -24.61
N ALA A 631 4.32 -30.90 -25.02
CA ALA A 631 5.25 -31.60 -24.12
C ALA A 631 5.46 -30.82 -22.81
N GLY A 632 5.22 -31.49 -21.69
CA GLY A 632 5.39 -30.91 -20.34
C GLY A 632 4.20 -30.14 -19.79
N ASP A 633 3.14 -29.89 -20.57
CA ASP A 633 1.92 -29.25 -20.08
C ASP A 633 1.22 -30.13 -19.03
N ARG A 634 0.51 -29.51 -18.07
CA ARG A 634 -0.29 -30.26 -17.09
C ARG A 634 -1.62 -30.69 -17.72
N VAL A 635 -1.86 -31.99 -17.79
CA VAL A 635 -3.12 -32.50 -18.36
C VAL A 635 -4.18 -32.74 -17.29
N GLY A 636 -5.45 -32.75 -17.70
CA GLY A 636 -6.58 -32.97 -16.79
C GLY A 636 -6.96 -31.75 -15.95
N TYR A 637 -6.48 -30.57 -16.32
CA TYR A 637 -6.89 -29.27 -15.77
C TYR A 637 -7.67 -28.47 -16.80
N VAL A 638 -8.51 -27.56 -16.33
CA VAL A 638 -9.22 -26.58 -17.16
C VAL A 638 -8.27 -25.43 -17.47
N VAL A 639 -8.00 -25.20 -18.75
CA VAL A 639 -7.14 -24.11 -19.23
C VAL A 639 -7.92 -22.95 -19.82
N GLY A 640 -9.22 -23.15 -20.08
CA GLY A 640 -10.15 -22.13 -20.53
C GLY A 640 -11.59 -22.53 -20.25
N GLN A 641 -12.48 -21.55 -20.17
CA GLN A 641 -13.90 -21.74 -19.86
C GLN A 641 -14.74 -20.71 -20.62
N PHE A 642 -15.87 -21.15 -21.18
CA PHE A 642 -16.80 -20.31 -21.93
C PHE A 642 -18.26 -20.60 -21.57
N PRO A 643 -19.06 -19.59 -21.16
CA PRO A 643 -18.63 -18.26 -20.73
C PRO A 643 -17.71 -18.30 -19.50
N ARG A 644 -16.78 -17.35 -19.39
CA ARG A 644 -15.80 -17.34 -18.28
C ARG A 644 -16.42 -16.95 -16.93
N ARG A 645 -17.37 -16.02 -16.94
CA ARG A 645 -18.07 -15.47 -15.77
C ARG A 645 -19.45 -14.95 -16.19
N GLY A 646 -20.28 -14.61 -15.21
CA GLY A 646 -21.61 -14.05 -15.41
C GLY A 646 -22.68 -15.00 -14.91
N THR A 647 -23.83 -14.97 -15.57
CA THR A 647 -24.99 -15.79 -15.20
C THR A 647 -25.51 -16.56 -16.41
N ALA A 648 -26.15 -17.69 -16.14
CA ALA A 648 -26.76 -18.55 -17.14
C ALA A 648 -28.06 -19.16 -16.60
N SER A 649 -28.89 -19.72 -17.47
CA SER A 649 -30.04 -20.51 -17.02
C SER A 649 -29.53 -21.80 -16.40
N ALA A 650 -30.23 -22.30 -15.38
CA ALA A 650 -29.99 -23.66 -14.94
C ALA A 650 -30.07 -24.60 -16.15
N PHE A 651 -29.13 -25.55 -16.16
CA PHE A 651 -28.85 -26.54 -17.18
C PHE A 651 -28.21 -26.01 -18.47
N ASP A 652 -27.91 -24.71 -18.56
CA ASP A 652 -27.11 -24.15 -19.67
C ASP A 652 -25.74 -24.82 -19.76
N LYS A 653 -25.25 -24.95 -21.00
CA LYS A 653 -23.96 -25.58 -21.27
C LYS A 653 -22.81 -24.63 -20.98
N ILE A 654 -21.85 -25.09 -20.18
CA ILE A 654 -20.58 -24.40 -19.94
C ILE A 654 -19.46 -25.21 -20.59
N THR A 655 -18.73 -24.59 -21.51
CA THR A 655 -17.64 -25.25 -22.24
C THR A 655 -16.35 -25.11 -21.45
N LEU A 656 -15.79 -26.24 -21.03
CA LEU A 656 -14.47 -26.35 -20.41
C LEU A 656 -13.46 -26.76 -21.48
N ILE A 657 -12.40 -25.99 -21.62
CA ILE A 657 -11.24 -26.36 -22.44
C ILE A 657 -10.24 -27.06 -21.54
N SER A 658 -9.91 -28.30 -21.86
CA SER A 658 -8.89 -29.07 -21.16
C SER A 658 -7.85 -29.58 -22.15
N GLU A 659 -6.60 -29.62 -21.70
CA GLU A 659 -5.51 -30.18 -22.48
C GLU A 659 -5.49 -31.71 -22.32
N LYS A 660 -5.45 -32.40 -23.46
CA LYS A 660 -5.33 -33.86 -23.54
C LYS A 660 -4.01 -34.21 -24.22
N SER A 661 -3.23 -35.09 -23.58
CA SER A 661 -2.02 -35.61 -24.21
C SER A 661 -2.37 -36.62 -25.32
N LEU A 662 -1.63 -36.54 -26.43
CA LEU A 662 -1.71 -37.51 -27.54
C LEU A 662 -0.87 -38.77 -27.27
N HIS A 663 0.19 -38.67 -26.45
CA HIS A 663 1.14 -39.76 -26.20
C HIS A 663 1.16 -40.24 -24.73
N GLY A 664 0.09 -39.98 -23.99
CA GLY A 664 -0.03 -40.36 -22.58
C GLY A 664 0.61 -39.35 -21.62
N VAL A 665 0.75 -39.73 -20.34
CA VAL A 665 1.26 -38.82 -19.30
C VAL A 665 2.54 -39.34 -18.68
N VAL A 666 3.40 -38.43 -18.25
CA VAL A 666 4.60 -38.78 -17.49
C VAL A 666 4.17 -39.47 -16.19
N PRO A 667 4.54 -40.75 -15.98
CA PRO A 667 4.19 -41.48 -14.78
C PRO A 667 4.99 -40.98 -13.57
N ARG A 668 4.41 -41.13 -12.38
CA ARG A 668 5.17 -41.01 -11.13
C ARG A 668 6.12 -42.19 -11.00
N VAL A 669 7.42 -41.90 -10.89
CA VAL A 669 8.48 -42.90 -10.70
C VAL A 669 9.30 -42.69 -9.42
N ILE A 670 9.06 -41.60 -8.68
CA ILE A 670 9.64 -41.37 -7.36
C ILE A 670 9.31 -42.55 -6.43
N GLY A 671 10.33 -43.08 -5.75
CA GLY A 671 10.27 -44.26 -4.88
C GLY A 671 10.53 -45.59 -5.60
N MET A 672 10.53 -45.63 -6.93
CA MET A 672 10.81 -46.85 -7.70
C MET A 672 12.32 -47.11 -7.79
N ARG A 673 12.70 -48.38 -7.98
CA ARG A 673 14.07 -48.74 -8.38
C ARG A 673 14.37 -48.15 -9.77
N VAL A 674 15.59 -47.64 -9.97
CA VAL A 674 16.00 -46.95 -11.22
C VAL A 674 15.68 -47.76 -12.48
N ALA A 675 16.00 -49.06 -12.51
CA ALA A 675 15.70 -49.92 -13.65
C ALA A 675 14.20 -49.97 -14.01
N ARG A 676 13.32 -50.05 -12.99
CA ARG A 676 11.87 -50.05 -13.18
C ARG A 676 11.35 -48.67 -13.59
N ALA A 677 11.97 -47.59 -13.08
CA ALA A 677 11.64 -46.22 -13.45
C ALA A 677 11.99 -45.93 -14.92
N LYS A 678 13.21 -46.28 -15.36
CA LYS A 678 13.67 -46.16 -16.77
C LYS A 678 12.73 -46.91 -17.70
N ALA A 679 12.51 -48.20 -17.46
CA ALA A 679 11.63 -49.02 -18.30
C ALA A 679 10.21 -48.46 -18.40
N LYS A 680 9.68 -47.87 -17.32
CA LYS A 680 8.33 -47.28 -17.33
C LYS A 680 8.27 -45.97 -18.14
N LEU A 681 9.32 -45.17 -18.14
CA LEU A 681 9.40 -43.90 -18.88
C LEU A 681 9.76 -44.13 -20.36
N GLU A 682 10.64 -45.08 -20.66
CA GLU A 682 11.05 -45.43 -22.03
C GLU A 682 9.93 -46.07 -22.84
N ARG A 683 8.96 -46.73 -22.18
CA ARG A 683 7.71 -47.19 -22.83
C ARG A 683 6.86 -46.07 -23.42
N LEU A 684 7.09 -44.83 -22.99
CA LEU A 684 6.48 -43.62 -23.58
C LEU A 684 7.45 -42.89 -24.52
N HIS A 685 8.55 -43.54 -24.92
CA HIS A 685 9.62 -43.00 -25.75
C HIS A 685 10.27 -41.72 -25.18
N LEU A 686 10.33 -41.60 -23.86
CA LEU A 686 10.94 -40.45 -23.16
C LEU A 686 12.46 -40.60 -23.08
N LYS A 687 13.20 -39.50 -23.19
CA LYS A 687 14.68 -39.49 -23.05
C LYS A 687 15.04 -39.42 -21.57
N VAL A 688 15.40 -40.55 -20.97
CA VAL A 688 15.71 -40.63 -19.54
C VAL A 688 17.21 -40.45 -19.29
N SER A 689 17.57 -39.52 -18.41
CA SER A 689 18.92 -39.40 -17.84
C SER A 689 18.87 -39.62 -16.32
N VAL A 690 19.96 -40.12 -15.73
CA VAL A 690 20.03 -40.40 -14.30
C VAL A 690 21.21 -39.67 -13.68
N LYS A 691 20.97 -39.04 -12.53
CA LYS A 691 21.95 -38.30 -11.75
C LYS A 691 22.09 -38.96 -10.37
N GLY A 692 23.31 -39.36 -10.00
CA GLY A 692 23.60 -40.01 -8.71
C GLY A 692 23.85 -41.53 -8.78
N GLY A 693 24.00 -42.11 -9.97
CA GLY A 693 24.30 -43.53 -10.18
C GLY A 693 23.10 -44.34 -10.72
N ASP A 694 23.37 -45.49 -11.35
CA ASP A 694 22.35 -46.34 -11.99
C ASP A 694 21.68 -47.35 -11.03
N THR A 695 22.15 -47.41 -9.79
CA THR A 695 21.67 -48.31 -8.73
C THR A 695 21.05 -47.49 -7.60
N GLY A 696 19.83 -47.84 -7.17
CA GLY A 696 19.15 -47.16 -6.07
C GLY A 696 17.67 -46.92 -6.31
N ARG A 697 17.07 -46.00 -5.53
CA ARG A 697 15.67 -45.56 -5.70
C ARG A 697 15.62 -44.10 -6.14
N VAL A 698 14.68 -43.80 -7.04
CA VAL A 698 14.44 -42.44 -7.52
C VAL A 698 13.91 -41.58 -6.38
N THR A 699 14.60 -40.50 -6.05
CA THR A 699 14.17 -39.53 -5.05
C THR A 699 13.51 -38.30 -5.66
N ALA A 700 13.86 -37.97 -6.91
CA ALA A 700 13.22 -36.89 -7.66
C ALA A 700 13.16 -37.18 -9.17
N GLN A 701 12.22 -36.55 -9.87
CA GLN A 701 12.14 -36.53 -11.34
C GLN A 701 11.98 -35.08 -11.81
N SER A 702 12.67 -34.68 -12.87
CA SER A 702 12.69 -33.29 -13.34
C SER A 702 11.37 -32.82 -13.92
N VAL A 703 10.62 -33.73 -14.56
CA VAL A 703 9.29 -33.46 -15.10
C VAL A 703 8.25 -34.04 -14.14
N PRO A 704 7.33 -33.23 -13.61
CA PRO A 704 6.29 -33.71 -12.70
C PRO A 704 5.43 -34.80 -13.33
N ALA A 705 4.97 -35.74 -12.51
CA ALA A 705 3.97 -36.71 -12.94
C ALA A 705 2.67 -36.02 -13.39
N SER A 706 1.90 -36.69 -14.24
CA SER A 706 0.63 -36.19 -14.80
C SER A 706 0.79 -34.97 -15.73
N THR A 707 1.96 -34.81 -16.31
CA THR A 707 2.22 -33.89 -17.44
C THR A 707 2.16 -34.63 -18.76
N ALA A 708 1.89 -33.93 -19.86
CA ALA A 708 1.84 -34.50 -21.20
C ALA A 708 3.21 -35.06 -21.61
N ALA A 709 3.24 -36.35 -21.92
CA ALA A 709 4.38 -37.02 -22.53
C ALA A 709 4.41 -36.73 -24.04
N GLU A 710 5.61 -36.64 -24.59
CA GLU A 710 5.86 -36.62 -26.04
C GLU A 710 7.14 -37.43 -26.30
N PRO A 711 7.19 -38.26 -27.36
CA PRO A 711 8.40 -38.95 -27.74
C PRO A 711 9.59 -37.99 -27.83
N GLY A 712 10.67 -38.29 -27.11
CA GLY A 712 11.86 -37.46 -27.04
C GLY A 712 11.90 -36.43 -25.90
N LEU A 713 10.82 -36.25 -25.13
CA LEU A 713 10.82 -35.38 -23.93
C LEU A 713 11.88 -35.88 -22.92
N ALA A 714 12.77 -34.97 -22.51
CA ALA A 714 13.87 -35.27 -21.62
C ALA A 714 13.44 -35.27 -20.15
N ILE A 715 13.74 -36.35 -19.42
CA ILE A 715 13.45 -36.49 -17.99
C ILE A 715 14.72 -36.92 -17.27
N THR A 716 15.11 -36.15 -16.26
CA THR A 716 16.22 -36.46 -15.37
C THR A 716 15.70 -37.05 -14.08
N LEU A 717 16.19 -38.24 -13.71
CA LEU A 717 15.92 -38.88 -12.43
C LEU A 717 17.09 -38.63 -11.47
N THR A 718 16.78 -38.22 -10.24
CA THR A 718 17.77 -38.13 -9.16
C THR A 718 17.65 -39.37 -8.30
N VAL A 719 18.80 -39.96 -7.95
CA VAL A 719 18.92 -41.18 -7.17
C VAL A 719 19.62 -40.85 -5.85
N ALA A 720 19.17 -41.49 -4.77
CA ALA A 720 19.84 -41.45 -3.47
C ALA A 720 20.73 -42.67 -3.26
#